data_AF-A0A368DB77-F1
#
_entry.id   AF-A0A368DB77-F1
#
_cell.length_a   1.000
_cell.length_b   1.000
_cell.length_c   1.000
_cell.angle_alpha   90.00
_cell.angle_beta   90.00
_cell.angle_gamma   90.00
#
_symmetry.space_group_name_H-M   'P 1'
#
loop_
_entity.id
_entity.type
_entity.pdbx_description
1 polymer ?
#
loop_
_entity_poly.entity_id
_entity_poly.type
_entity_poly.pdbx_seq_one_letter_code
_entity_poly.pdbx_strand_id
1 'polypeptide(L)'
;MRKILLLLFILISFTIESQERFNNQMLNGEWEIIYDENNEGKKNKFHSNDGFNDGLIEKIYVPSVWERYKKDYEGVVYYRTKFNVSKSRENKKIHLNFNASNYITEVYVNDNSIGFHEGGFSPFSFNIEHVVDFDNANTLIVKVMGPITIQDKVIDGIGQMETPQWRGSYTGGIWQDVFLSFTGQTHIEDVFIIANYENGNVELKNKIVNGLGDGKYRYRYSINNLNDKNKNTLKHKDIIIKNSNLVVDVNLDHKVKNHKLWSPDDPQLYLFEVYLDKIIENEQGLSYEQLDHVTEKFGFREFTVKNERFYLNGNPIYLKAAFFEGLYPIKLSFPDSYDMMIKEILLAKKAGFNMIRPWRKPPPKEWLHLADSIGVLTVGSMAIECMDMPIESPYLPQRVENEITEAVLRDRNHPSIVQWELFNEIRRPVLANMLKPMSLKARELDPTRMILDESGGWAYGANLYLPFSNKAFKFNDIHNYPGPNITNNKFDGFLTIGNTKEKNIELGLNARTPGRNVVPDISSYVSEIGYGSLPDLENNEILFREKGNPITYPYIYHINYNKDIKKALKETGLDKIFKSATDFYLKQQEIHGIANKRMLEAIRSNPTVIGYCVHALTAGDWIIGAGLLDLWRNPKGKAYDLTKEANEDRIIVIRTDKRNYYQGESVKTEIKGINDKVELNGNLSIKIKSKKNNKVLYENNIKTKLKNGISLLHNSNVELEKGNYLIEANFNSQKTKLFSTIEFSIYDLKSKQTVKKIALANKDNKLKKFLIDKGFEVVNFDQKLNVNIPVMFSNEKAEFINSSDGNVVKNEDNQDNLLSPSGPSSNTKNSKLESRINELNSFVQRGGNVIYLSVPGKTRVRKGPNLTFIDEGESYLPVKFVKNISQGLWDGILHINSNHKIFKNLPTDVNMSNTYENIAPTITMRGIEAENIVNTIAFDRIPNGNIMKRNYIGSGDVWSGSDLSVVKHGKGKIILSTLKLIENLGYDPVAEIVLMNMINYTD
;
A
#
# COMPACT_ATOMS: atom_id res chain seq x y z
N MET A 1 3.10 31.36 -1.31
CA MET A 1 2.65 30.47 -0.22
C MET A 1 1.61 31.07 0.74
N ARG A 2 1.26 32.37 0.71
CA ARG A 2 0.22 32.95 1.61
C ARG A 2 -0.90 33.76 0.95
N LYS A 3 -0.91 33.96 -0.38
CA LYS A 3 -1.86 34.87 -1.06
C LYS A 3 -2.80 34.22 -2.09
N ILE A 4 -2.67 32.91 -2.37
CA ILE A 4 -3.59 32.19 -3.28
C ILE A 4 -4.59 31.29 -2.51
N LEU A 5 -4.36 31.05 -1.22
CA LEU A 5 -5.26 30.27 -0.37
C LEU A 5 -6.41 31.09 0.25
N LEU A 6 -6.36 32.43 0.21
CA LEU A 6 -7.30 33.27 0.98
C LEU A 6 -8.62 33.60 0.24
N LEU A 7 -8.74 33.28 -1.06
CA LEU A 7 -9.88 33.69 -1.89
C LEU A 7 -10.91 32.56 -2.16
N LEU A 8 -10.74 31.40 -1.51
CA LEU A 8 -11.67 30.26 -1.58
C LEU A 8 -12.38 29.99 -0.23
N PHE A 9 -12.34 30.94 0.70
CA PHE A 9 -12.68 30.72 2.12
C PHE A 9 -14.01 31.31 2.58
N ILE A 10 -14.95 31.62 1.69
CA ILE A 10 -16.27 32.11 2.09
C ILE A 10 -17.38 31.27 1.45
N LEU A 11 -18.17 30.63 2.33
CA LEU A 11 -19.44 29.90 2.10
C LEU A 11 -19.35 28.50 1.47
N ILE A 12 -18.95 27.50 2.28
CA ILE A 12 -19.39 26.11 2.14
C ILE A 12 -19.62 25.56 3.56
N SER A 13 -20.79 25.84 4.13
CA SER A 13 -21.35 25.06 5.23
C SER A 13 -22.43 24.18 4.60
N PHE A 14 -22.06 22.96 4.23
CA PHE A 14 -23.02 21.93 3.86
C PHE A 14 -22.84 20.77 4.82
N THR A 15 -23.94 20.36 5.43
CA THR A 15 -24.12 19.01 5.95
C THR A 15 -23.92 18.03 4.80
N ILE A 16 -23.38 16.85 5.11
CA ILE A 16 -22.99 15.86 4.11
C ILE A 16 -23.45 14.50 4.62
N GLU A 17 -24.54 14.00 4.05
CA GLU A 17 -24.96 12.60 4.13
C GLU A 17 -25.20 12.05 2.69
N SER A 18 -25.17 10.73 2.48
CA SER A 18 -25.41 10.10 1.17
C SER A 18 -26.90 10.21 0.92
N GLN A 19 -27.73 9.93 1.91
CA GLN A 19 -29.12 10.34 1.91
C GLN A 19 -29.34 11.27 3.10
N GLU A 20 -29.27 12.59 2.86
CA GLU A 20 -29.44 13.62 3.90
C GLU A 20 -30.89 13.78 4.30
N ARG A 21 -31.15 13.62 5.59
CA ARG A 21 -32.37 14.11 6.24
C ARG A 21 -32.03 15.29 7.14
N PHE A 22 -32.89 16.31 7.11
CA PHE A 22 -32.71 17.50 7.94
C PHE A 22 -33.25 17.27 9.36
N ASN A 23 -32.65 17.96 10.34
CA ASN A 23 -33.04 17.97 11.76
C ASN A 23 -32.64 16.73 12.59
N ASN A 24 -31.48 16.14 12.31
CA ASN A 24 -30.91 15.07 13.13
C ASN A 24 -30.54 15.60 14.52
N GLN A 25 -30.80 14.79 15.55
CA GLN A 25 -30.38 15.05 16.93
C GLN A 25 -29.17 14.18 17.25
N MET A 26 -27.98 14.78 17.27
CA MET A 26 -26.73 14.09 17.58
C MET A 26 -26.74 13.58 19.02
N LEU A 27 -26.33 12.33 19.19
CA LEU A 27 -26.07 11.69 20.49
C LEU A 27 -24.56 11.55 20.78
N ASN A 28 -23.73 12.20 19.97
CA ASN A 28 -22.28 12.26 20.18
C ASN A 28 -21.91 13.02 21.46
N GLY A 29 -20.73 12.74 21.99
CA GLY A 29 -20.22 13.39 23.20
C GLY A 29 -19.55 12.39 24.14
N GLU A 30 -19.44 12.76 25.41
CA GLU A 30 -18.93 11.87 26.45
C GLU A 30 -20.02 10.86 26.88
N TRP A 31 -19.71 9.58 26.77
CA TRP A 31 -20.55 8.46 27.21
C TRP A 31 -19.87 7.73 28.36
N GLU A 32 -20.67 7.07 29.19
CA GLU A 32 -20.18 6.16 30.21
C GLU A 32 -19.92 4.79 29.59
N ILE A 33 -18.91 4.06 30.06
CA ILE A 33 -18.60 2.71 29.57
C ILE A 33 -18.21 1.75 30.68
N ILE A 34 -18.41 0.46 30.41
CA ILE A 34 -17.84 -0.66 31.16
C ILE A 34 -17.09 -1.56 30.18
N TYR A 35 -15.80 -1.80 30.45
CA TYR A 35 -15.02 -2.82 29.76
C TYR A 35 -15.33 -4.20 30.37
N ASP A 36 -16.02 -5.06 29.62
CA ASP A 36 -16.39 -6.40 30.05
C ASP A 36 -15.31 -7.42 29.67
N GLU A 37 -14.16 -7.34 30.34
CA GLU A 37 -12.96 -8.15 30.05
C GLU A 37 -13.21 -9.66 30.09
N ASN A 38 -14.08 -10.11 31.01
CA ASN A 38 -14.36 -11.53 31.25
C ASN A 38 -15.65 -12.00 30.55
N ASN A 39 -16.29 -11.16 29.74
CA ASN A 39 -17.58 -11.42 29.10
C ASN A 39 -18.68 -11.85 30.10
N GLU A 40 -18.72 -11.21 31.27
CA GLU A 40 -19.68 -11.48 32.35
C GLU A 40 -20.86 -10.48 32.35
N GLY A 41 -20.87 -9.48 31.47
CA GLY A 41 -21.87 -8.42 31.45
C GLY A 41 -23.31 -8.91 31.23
N LYS A 42 -23.50 -10.06 30.56
CA LYS A 42 -24.82 -10.71 30.48
C LYS A 42 -25.29 -11.20 31.85
N LYS A 43 -24.40 -11.83 32.63
CA LYS A 43 -24.68 -12.32 33.99
C LYS A 43 -24.91 -11.16 34.95
N ASN A 44 -24.12 -10.10 34.84
CA ASN A 44 -24.20 -8.90 35.68
C ASN A 44 -25.26 -7.88 35.21
N LYS A 45 -25.99 -8.18 34.12
CA LYS A 45 -27.04 -7.34 33.55
C LYS A 45 -26.61 -5.91 33.22
N PHE A 46 -25.39 -5.73 32.69
CA PHE A 46 -24.88 -4.42 32.25
C PHE A 46 -25.71 -3.78 31.11
N HIS A 47 -26.62 -4.52 30.49
CA HIS A 47 -27.60 -3.98 29.53
C HIS A 47 -28.77 -3.22 30.19
N SER A 48 -28.92 -3.30 31.51
CA SER A 48 -29.92 -2.57 32.30
C SER A 48 -29.30 -1.42 33.05
N ASN A 49 -30.05 -0.35 33.30
CA ASN A 49 -29.53 0.81 34.02
C ASN A 49 -29.04 0.45 35.44
N ASP A 50 -29.74 -0.42 36.15
CA ASP A 50 -29.35 -0.90 37.47
C ASP A 50 -28.07 -1.74 37.42
N GLY A 51 -28.02 -2.76 36.55
CA GLY A 51 -26.81 -3.58 36.43
C GLY A 51 -25.59 -2.79 35.94
N PHE A 52 -25.79 -1.80 35.05
CA PHE A 52 -24.72 -0.91 34.63
C PHE A 52 -24.15 -0.10 35.81
N ASN A 53 -24.98 0.32 36.78
CA ASN A 53 -24.50 1.02 37.97
C ASN A 53 -23.62 0.15 38.88
N ASP A 54 -23.74 -1.18 38.80
CA ASP A 54 -22.91 -2.13 39.57
C ASP A 54 -21.53 -2.38 38.92
N GLY A 55 -21.31 -1.90 37.69
CA GLY A 55 -20.06 -2.07 36.96
C GLY A 55 -18.98 -1.03 37.30
N LEU A 56 -17.74 -1.28 36.84
CA LEU A 56 -16.68 -0.29 36.88
C LEU A 56 -16.88 0.72 35.74
N ILE A 57 -17.51 1.84 36.05
CA ILE A 57 -17.86 2.87 35.07
C ILE A 57 -16.65 3.77 34.77
N GLU A 58 -16.28 3.81 33.50
CA GLU A 58 -15.32 4.75 32.91
C GLU A 58 -16.02 5.66 31.90
N LYS A 59 -15.28 6.53 31.21
CA LYS A 59 -15.83 7.45 30.21
C LYS A 59 -15.07 7.40 28.89
N ILE A 60 -15.81 7.58 27.80
CA ILE A 60 -15.27 7.64 26.43
C ILE A 60 -16.02 8.68 25.61
N TYR A 61 -15.33 9.34 24.68
CA TYR A 61 -16.01 10.17 23.68
C TYR A 61 -16.56 9.31 22.53
N VAL A 62 -17.81 9.48 22.14
CA VAL A 62 -18.43 8.86 20.95
C VAL A 62 -18.67 9.96 19.89
N PRO A 63 -18.20 9.80 18.65
CA PRO A 63 -17.47 8.64 18.13
C PRO A 63 -16.03 8.55 18.61
N SER A 64 -15.57 7.33 18.89
CA SER A 64 -14.16 6.99 19.07
C SER A 64 -13.94 5.49 18.96
N VAL A 65 -12.71 5.13 18.62
CA VAL A 65 -12.22 3.78 18.84
C VAL A 65 -11.73 3.63 20.28
N TRP A 66 -11.95 2.46 20.91
CA TRP A 66 -11.56 2.23 22.31
C TRP A 66 -10.05 2.10 22.51
N GLU A 67 -9.28 1.87 21.45
CA GLU A 67 -7.81 1.74 21.49
C GLU A 67 -7.14 3.07 21.87
N ARG A 68 -7.89 4.17 21.81
CA ARG A 68 -7.48 5.48 22.34
C ARG A 68 -7.56 5.57 23.87
N TYR A 69 -8.28 4.67 24.51
CA TYR A 69 -8.54 4.70 25.96
C TYR A 69 -7.96 3.48 26.66
N LYS A 70 -7.94 2.33 25.98
CA LYS A 70 -7.43 1.07 26.53
C LYS A 70 -6.50 0.38 25.55
N LYS A 71 -5.25 0.23 25.97
CA LYS A 71 -4.21 -0.44 25.20
C LYS A 71 -4.54 -1.94 25.10
N ASP A 72 -4.39 -2.48 23.89
CA ASP A 72 -4.47 -3.91 23.59
C ASP A 72 -5.81 -4.58 23.91
N TYR A 73 -6.88 -3.77 23.93
CA TYR A 73 -8.21 -4.25 24.21
C TYR A 73 -8.90 -4.82 22.96
N GLU A 74 -9.34 -6.07 23.06
CA GLU A 74 -10.30 -6.73 22.18
C GLU A 74 -11.36 -7.29 23.12
N GLY A 75 -12.65 -7.26 22.79
CA GLY A 75 -13.66 -7.79 23.70
C GLY A 75 -15.00 -7.08 23.61
N VAL A 76 -15.65 -6.95 24.76
CA VAL A 76 -17.01 -6.41 24.88
C VAL A 76 -17.00 -5.14 25.70
N VAL A 77 -17.59 -4.07 25.16
CA VAL A 77 -17.80 -2.82 25.91
C VAL A 77 -19.28 -2.50 25.94
N TYR A 78 -19.80 -2.20 27.13
CA TYR A 78 -21.12 -1.61 27.30
C TYR A 78 -20.96 -0.10 27.38
N TYR A 79 -21.75 0.64 26.59
CA TYR A 79 -21.80 2.09 26.56
C TYR A 79 -23.15 2.55 27.11
N ARG A 80 -23.18 3.69 27.81
CA ARG A 80 -24.40 4.32 28.30
C ARG A 80 -24.40 5.83 28.05
N THR A 81 -25.51 6.33 27.55
CA THR A 81 -25.79 7.77 27.48
C THR A 81 -27.27 8.05 27.75
N LYS A 82 -27.62 9.33 27.88
CA LYS A 82 -29.01 9.78 28.05
C LYS A 82 -29.40 10.77 26.97
N PHE A 83 -30.67 10.76 26.60
CA PHE A 83 -31.22 11.67 25.61
C PHE A 83 -32.68 11.99 25.90
N ASN A 84 -33.16 13.13 25.39
CA ASN A 84 -34.56 13.53 25.52
C ASN A 84 -35.20 13.61 24.14
N VAL A 85 -36.48 13.28 24.04
CA VAL A 85 -37.28 13.47 22.82
C VAL A 85 -38.53 14.28 23.17
N SER A 86 -38.73 15.40 22.48
CA SER A 86 -39.93 16.23 22.64
C SER A 86 -41.19 15.48 22.23
N LYS A 87 -42.27 15.60 23.01
CA LYS A 87 -43.60 15.05 22.70
C LYS A 87 -44.18 15.56 21.38
N SER A 88 -43.69 16.69 20.86
CA SER A 88 -44.02 17.15 19.50
C SER A 88 -43.67 16.14 18.39
N ARG A 89 -42.91 15.09 18.70
CA ARG A 89 -42.49 14.01 17.78
C ARG A 89 -43.23 12.68 18.01
N GLU A 90 -44.23 12.63 18.89
CA GLU A 90 -44.96 11.39 19.25
C GLU A 90 -45.58 10.64 18.05
N ASN A 91 -45.95 11.37 16.98
CA ASN A 91 -46.51 10.77 15.76
C ASN A 91 -45.45 10.52 14.64
N LYS A 92 -44.16 10.61 14.95
CA LYS A 92 -43.06 10.39 14.01
C LYS A 92 -42.39 9.05 14.28
N LYS A 93 -41.85 8.42 13.23
CA LYS A 93 -40.86 7.36 13.39
C LYS A 93 -39.60 7.99 13.98
N ILE A 94 -39.04 7.35 15.00
CA ILE A 94 -37.80 7.76 15.65
C ILE A 94 -36.75 6.71 15.33
N HIS A 95 -35.82 7.06 14.44
CA HIS A 95 -34.73 6.18 14.06
C HIS A 95 -33.50 6.50 14.89
N LEU A 96 -32.98 5.53 15.63
CA LEU A 96 -31.67 5.59 16.25
C LEU A 96 -30.64 5.06 15.25
N ASN A 97 -29.80 5.96 14.74
CA ASN A 97 -28.85 5.68 13.66
C ASN A 97 -27.43 5.59 14.21
N PHE A 98 -26.67 4.64 13.68
CA PHE A 98 -25.24 4.50 13.86
C PHE A 98 -24.59 4.59 12.49
N ASN A 99 -23.64 5.50 12.30
CA ASN A 99 -22.90 5.58 11.03
C ASN A 99 -21.93 4.39 10.87
N ALA A 100 -21.35 3.90 11.98
CA ALA A 100 -20.60 2.65 12.05
C ALA A 100 -20.24 2.31 13.51
N SER A 101 -20.32 1.03 13.87
CA SER A 101 -19.89 0.46 15.15
C SER A 101 -19.32 -0.92 14.89
N ASN A 102 -18.16 -1.26 15.46
CA ASN A 102 -17.46 -2.50 15.12
C ASN A 102 -17.34 -3.44 16.35
N TYR A 103 -17.90 -4.64 16.35
CA TYR A 103 -18.53 -5.38 15.25
C TYR A 103 -20.00 -5.74 15.53
N ILE A 104 -20.28 -6.57 16.53
CA ILE A 104 -21.67 -6.87 16.92
C ILE A 104 -22.14 -5.79 17.87
N THR A 105 -23.22 -5.09 17.50
CA THR A 105 -23.80 -4.00 18.28
C THR A 105 -25.20 -4.38 18.73
N GLU A 106 -25.42 -4.57 20.03
CA GLU A 106 -26.74 -4.82 20.64
C GLU A 106 -27.23 -3.55 21.35
N VAL A 107 -28.49 -3.17 21.13
CA VAL A 107 -29.03 -1.86 21.57
C VAL A 107 -30.20 -2.04 22.53
N TYR A 108 -30.18 -1.24 23.60
CA TYR A 108 -31.21 -1.19 24.63
C TYR A 108 -31.63 0.26 24.90
N VAL A 109 -32.94 0.52 24.96
CA VAL A 109 -33.49 1.84 25.31
C VAL A 109 -34.47 1.66 26.46
N ASN A 110 -34.26 2.40 27.56
CA ASN A 110 -35.05 2.29 28.79
C ASN A 110 -35.21 0.82 29.23
N ASP A 111 -34.10 0.09 29.28
CA ASP A 111 -34.00 -1.34 29.63
C ASP A 111 -34.72 -2.32 28.69
N ASN A 112 -35.31 -1.84 27.58
CA ASN A 112 -35.92 -2.69 26.55
C ASN A 112 -34.91 -3.03 25.46
N SER A 113 -34.84 -4.31 25.06
CA SER A 113 -34.02 -4.75 23.92
C SER A 113 -34.64 -4.30 22.61
N ILE A 114 -33.87 -3.59 21.79
CA ILE A 114 -34.32 -3.03 20.50
C ILE A 114 -33.92 -3.93 19.34
N GLY A 115 -32.71 -4.47 19.37
CA GLY A 115 -32.17 -5.31 18.29
C GLY A 115 -30.65 -5.34 18.30
N PHE A 116 -30.09 -5.93 17.24
CA PHE A 116 -28.65 -5.96 17.03
C PHE A 116 -28.28 -5.76 15.56
N HIS A 117 -27.04 -5.35 15.31
CA HIS A 117 -26.40 -5.29 13.99
C HIS A 117 -25.08 -6.07 14.03
N GLU A 118 -24.73 -6.73 12.93
CA GLU A 118 -23.47 -7.44 12.74
C GLU A 118 -22.76 -6.88 11.49
N GLY A 119 -21.78 -6.01 11.70
CA GLY A 119 -21.01 -5.34 10.65
C GLY A 119 -20.15 -4.23 11.26
N GLY A 120 -19.03 -3.85 10.62
CA GLY A 120 -18.07 -2.93 11.24
C GLY A 120 -18.00 -1.54 10.62
N PHE A 121 -18.37 -1.41 9.34
CA PHE A 121 -18.00 -0.25 8.51
C PHE A 121 -19.18 0.45 7.85
N SER A 122 -20.39 -0.09 8.00
CA SER A 122 -21.60 0.41 7.33
C SER A 122 -22.63 0.95 8.33
N PRO A 123 -23.50 1.88 7.89
CA PRO A 123 -24.53 2.45 8.73
C PRO A 123 -25.70 1.49 8.95
N PHE A 124 -26.34 1.59 10.11
CA PHE A 124 -27.56 0.86 10.46
C PHE A 124 -28.46 1.69 11.37
N SER A 125 -29.74 1.33 11.44
CA SER A 125 -30.72 2.07 12.25
C SER A 125 -31.74 1.15 12.93
N PHE A 126 -32.33 1.65 14.01
CA PHE A 126 -33.42 0.99 14.73
C PHE A 126 -34.58 1.96 14.96
N ASN A 127 -35.82 1.51 14.76
CA ASN A 127 -37.00 2.28 15.17
C ASN A 127 -37.24 2.12 16.67
N ILE A 128 -37.20 3.23 17.42
CA ILE A 128 -37.35 3.25 18.88
C ILE A 128 -38.60 3.97 19.37
N GLU A 129 -39.51 4.38 18.48
CA GLU A 129 -40.69 5.20 18.84
C GLU A 129 -41.59 4.59 19.93
N HIS A 130 -41.58 3.26 20.05
CA HIS A 130 -42.46 2.48 20.94
C HIS A 130 -41.92 2.32 22.38
N VAL A 131 -40.68 2.73 22.63
CA VAL A 131 -40.01 2.62 23.96
C VAL A 131 -39.56 3.97 24.52
N VAL A 132 -39.65 5.03 23.71
CA VAL A 132 -39.25 6.38 24.10
C VAL A 132 -40.26 6.97 25.08
N ASP A 133 -39.76 7.52 26.17
CA ASP A 133 -40.50 8.36 27.11
C ASP A 133 -40.37 9.83 26.68
N PHE A 134 -41.47 10.40 26.19
CA PHE A 134 -41.51 11.76 25.66
C PHE A 134 -41.44 12.80 26.78
N ASP A 135 -40.69 13.88 26.52
CA ASP A 135 -40.40 14.99 27.45
C ASP A 135 -39.64 14.57 28.73
N ASN A 136 -39.21 13.30 28.82
CA ASN A 136 -38.41 12.75 29.92
C ASN A 136 -37.03 12.27 29.44
N ALA A 137 -36.15 11.98 30.41
CA ALA A 137 -34.83 11.45 30.12
C ALA A 137 -34.90 9.95 29.79
N ASN A 138 -34.44 9.61 28.58
CA ASN A 138 -34.31 8.24 28.10
C ASN A 138 -32.87 7.77 28.30
N THR A 139 -32.70 6.49 28.62
CA THR A 139 -31.38 5.86 28.75
C THR A 139 -31.11 4.96 27.55
N LEU A 140 -30.00 5.18 26.87
CA LEU A 140 -29.49 4.33 25.80
C LEU A 140 -28.31 3.53 26.34
N ILE A 141 -28.40 2.21 26.28
CA ILE A 141 -27.28 1.29 26.54
C ILE A 141 -26.96 0.53 25.25
N VAL A 142 -25.67 0.43 24.92
CA VAL A 142 -25.19 -0.26 23.72
C VAL A 142 -24.09 -1.23 24.12
N LYS A 143 -24.25 -2.51 23.84
CA LYS A 143 -23.19 -3.50 23.97
C LYS A 143 -22.51 -3.67 22.62
N VAL A 144 -21.21 -3.42 22.55
CA VAL A 144 -20.40 -3.65 21.35
C VAL A 144 -19.40 -4.76 21.62
N MET A 145 -19.53 -5.87 20.89
CA MET A 145 -18.49 -6.89 20.82
C MET A 145 -17.63 -6.64 19.59
N GLY A 146 -16.39 -6.25 19.85
CA GLY A 146 -15.42 -5.91 18.83
C GLY A 146 -14.75 -7.16 18.27
N PRO A 147 -14.11 -7.02 17.12
CA PRO A 147 -13.55 -8.16 16.44
C PRO A 147 -12.27 -8.63 17.12
N ILE A 148 -12.03 -9.94 17.11
CA ILE A 148 -10.83 -10.57 17.68
C ILE A 148 -9.80 -10.69 16.57
N THR A 149 -8.68 -9.99 16.64
CA THR A 149 -7.68 -9.98 15.55
C THR A 149 -6.53 -10.93 15.81
N ILE A 150 -6.07 -10.98 17.06
CA ILE A 150 -4.77 -11.58 17.40
C ILE A 150 -4.82 -12.47 18.63
N GLN A 151 -5.80 -12.25 19.52
CA GLN A 151 -5.89 -12.97 20.77
C GLN A 151 -6.53 -14.32 20.46
N ASP A 152 -5.96 -15.38 21.03
CA ASP A 152 -6.53 -16.72 20.94
C ASP A 152 -7.70 -16.82 21.93
N LYS A 153 -8.82 -16.22 21.55
CA LYS A 153 -10.05 -16.18 22.34
C LYS A 153 -11.28 -16.29 21.46
N VAL A 154 -12.35 -16.78 22.07
CA VAL A 154 -13.68 -16.86 21.46
C VAL A 154 -14.65 -16.16 22.38
N ILE A 155 -15.34 -15.13 21.87
CA ILE A 155 -16.35 -14.36 22.61
C ILE A 155 -17.64 -14.42 21.83
N ASP A 156 -18.73 -14.85 22.47
CA ASP A 156 -20.05 -14.97 21.84
C ASP A 156 -20.02 -15.73 20.49
N GLY A 157 -19.14 -16.74 20.37
CA GLY A 157 -18.99 -17.56 19.16
C GLY A 157 -18.12 -16.95 18.05
N ILE A 158 -17.51 -15.78 18.28
CA ILE A 158 -16.54 -15.17 17.37
C ILE A 158 -15.12 -15.43 17.86
N GLY A 159 -14.36 -16.13 17.04
CA GLY A 159 -12.94 -16.37 17.24
C GLY A 159 -12.04 -15.37 16.52
N GLN A 160 -10.75 -15.62 16.62
CA GLN A 160 -9.69 -14.84 15.99
C GLN A 160 -9.87 -14.76 14.47
N MET A 161 -9.87 -13.54 13.90
CA MET A 161 -9.93 -13.22 12.47
C MET A 161 -11.17 -13.77 11.73
N GLU A 162 -12.27 -13.97 12.46
CA GLU A 162 -13.52 -14.47 11.88
C GLU A 162 -14.47 -13.39 11.33
N THR A 163 -14.13 -12.11 11.49
CA THR A 163 -14.90 -10.98 10.97
C THR A 163 -14.18 -10.36 9.76
N PRO A 164 -14.91 -9.81 8.76
CA PRO A 164 -14.31 -9.06 7.67
C PRO A 164 -13.51 -7.87 8.23
N GLN A 165 -12.19 -8.00 8.20
CA GLN A 165 -11.24 -6.92 8.46
C GLN A 165 -9.81 -7.41 8.30
N TRP A 166 -8.91 -6.45 8.07
CA TRP A 166 -7.49 -6.68 8.21
C TRP A 166 -7.02 -6.53 9.67
N ARG A 167 -6.07 -7.37 10.11
CA ARG A 167 -5.60 -7.45 11.51
C ARG A 167 -5.02 -6.18 12.14
N GLY A 168 -4.61 -5.19 11.33
CA GLY A 168 -4.18 -3.88 11.82
C GLY A 168 -5.24 -2.79 11.77
N SER A 169 -6.47 -3.08 11.34
CA SER A 169 -7.56 -2.11 11.30
C SER A 169 -8.19 -1.90 12.69
N TYR A 170 -7.48 -1.26 13.64
CA TYR A 170 -7.99 -0.94 15.00
C TYR A 170 -9.16 0.02 14.95
N THR A 171 -10.35 -0.56 14.90
CA THR A 171 -11.59 0.18 14.74
C THR A 171 -12.62 -0.31 15.75
N GLY A 172 -12.21 -0.73 16.96
CA GLY A 172 -13.13 -1.29 17.94
C GLY A 172 -14.03 -0.24 18.61
N GLY A 173 -15.33 -0.55 18.73
CA GLY A 173 -16.32 0.33 19.36
C GLY A 173 -17.12 1.18 18.37
N ILE A 174 -17.81 2.20 18.90
CA ILE A 174 -18.67 3.11 18.15
C ILE A 174 -17.82 4.23 17.55
N TRP A 175 -17.29 3.97 16.35
CA TRP A 175 -16.22 4.79 15.76
C TRP A 175 -16.69 5.87 14.78
N GLN A 176 -17.99 5.91 14.47
CA GLN A 176 -18.66 7.02 13.77
C GLN A 176 -19.95 7.45 14.48
N ASP A 177 -20.56 8.54 14.01
CA ASP A 177 -21.63 9.26 14.71
C ASP A 177 -22.84 8.39 15.08
N VAL A 178 -23.47 8.76 16.21
CA VAL A 178 -24.77 8.24 16.66
C VAL A 178 -25.76 9.40 16.73
N PHE A 179 -26.95 9.23 16.16
CA PHE A 179 -27.95 10.29 16.14
C PHE A 179 -29.38 9.78 15.97
N LEU A 180 -30.34 10.58 16.40
CA LEU A 180 -31.75 10.36 16.10
C LEU A 180 -32.14 11.10 14.82
N SER A 181 -32.84 10.41 13.93
CA SER A 181 -33.54 11.03 12.80
C SER A 181 -35.03 10.76 12.90
N PHE A 182 -35.84 11.65 12.29
CA PHE A 182 -37.29 11.65 12.45
C PHE A 182 -37.96 11.67 11.08
N THR A 183 -38.83 10.70 10.83
CA THR A 183 -39.59 10.64 9.59
C THR A 183 -41.08 10.52 9.87
N GLY A 184 -41.92 10.75 8.87
CA GLY A 184 -43.30 10.30 8.89
C GLY A 184 -43.40 8.77 9.00
N GLN A 185 -44.58 8.30 9.38
CA GLN A 185 -44.87 6.87 9.48
C GLN A 185 -44.64 6.13 8.15
N THR A 186 -45.01 6.76 7.02
CA THR A 186 -44.56 6.38 5.68
C THR A 186 -43.38 7.27 5.27
N HIS A 187 -42.27 6.68 4.83
CA HIS A 187 -41.02 7.41 4.56
C HIS A 187 -40.20 6.77 3.45
N ILE A 188 -39.22 7.51 2.92
CA ILE A 188 -38.31 7.02 1.89
C ILE A 188 -37.19 6.27 2.61
N GLU A 189 -36.94 5.02 2.24
CA GLU A 189 -35.90 4.19 2.83
C GLU A 189 -34.57 4.33 2.08
N ASP A 190 -34.64 4.34 0.75
CA ASP A 190 -33.48 4.28 -0.12
C ASP A 190 -33.74 5.00 -1.45
N VAL A 191 -32.73 5.71 -1.94
CA VAL A 191 -32.71 6.40 -3.23
C VAL A 191 -31.51 5.91 -4.02
N PHE A 192 -31.74 5.19 -5.12
CA PHE A 192 -30.68 4.81 -6.06
C PHE A 192 -30.83 5.54 -7.39
N ILE A 193 -29.76 6.19 -7.82
CA ILE A 193 -29.73 7.04 -9.02
C ILE A 193 -28.83 6.40 -10.08
N ILE A 194 -29.40 6.02 -11.22
CA ILE A 194 -28.67 5.52 -12.39
C ILE A 194 -28.67 6.62 -13.45
N ALA A 195 -27.52 7.27 -13.61
CA ALA A 195 -27.34 8.38 -14.54
C ALA A 195 -26.62 7.92 -15.83
N ASN A 196 -27.34 7.93 -16.96
CA ASN A 196 -26.76 7.58 -18.26
C ASN A 196 -25.91 8.74 -18.80
N TYR A 197 -24.60 8.53 -18.88
CA TYR A 197 -23.65 9.58 -19.28
C TYR A 197 -23.77 10.02 -20.75
N GLU A 198 -24.30 9.19 -21.66
CA GLU A 198 -24.37 9.53 -23.09
C GLU A 198 -25.56 10.44 -23.38
N ASN A 199 -26.71 10.11 -22.81
CA ASN A 199 -27.96 10.74 -23.19
C ASN A 199 -28.57 11.61 -22.08
N GLY A 200 -28.09 11.55 -20.83
CA GLY A 200 -28.62 12.37 -19.74
C GLY A 200 -29.95 11.87 -19.16
N ASN A 201 -30.36 10.63 -19.45
CA ASN A 201 -31.45 9.98 -18.74
C ASN A 201 -31.01 9.61 -17.32
N VAL A 202 -31.88 9.86 -16.36
CA VAL A 202 -31.71 9.50 -14.96
C VAL A 202 -32.86 8.58 -14.58
N GLU A 203 -32.53 7.33 -14.27
CA GLU A 203 -33.47 6.37 -13.69
C GLU A 203 -33.34 6.46 -12.16
N LEU A 204 -34.43 6.80 -11.49
CA LEU A 204 -34.53 6.92 -10.04
C LEU A 204 -35.26 5.70 -9.51
N LYS A 205 -34.58 4.86 -8.71
CA LYS A 205 -35.15 3.69 -8.05
C LYS A 205 -35.25 3.97 -6.57
N ASN A 206 -36.45 4.25 -6.08
CA ASN A 206 -36.68 4.67 -4.70
C ASN A 206 -37.49 3.61 -3.97
N LYS A 207 -37.11 3.29 -2.74
CA LYS A 207 -37.89 2.41 -1.85
C LYS A 207 -38.60 3.24 -0.81
N ILE A 208 -39.89 2.99 -0.63
CA ILE A 208 -40.73 3.65 0.38
C ILE A 208 -41.22 2.59 1.35
N VAL A 209 -41.04 2.82 2.65
CA VAL A 209 -41.65 2.02 3.71
C VAL A 209 -43.04 2.61 4.02
N ASN A 210 -44.07 1.77 3.98
CA ASN A 210 -45.45 2.18 4.23
C ASN A 210 -45.89 1.88 5.66
N GLY A 211 -46.01 2.92 6.50
CA GLY A 211 -46.47 2.80 7.89
C GLY A 211 -47.90 3.26 8.13
N LEU A 212 -48.56 3.92 7.16
CA LEU A 212 -49.91 4.48 7.32
C LEU A 212 -51.02 3.67 6.62
N GLY A 213 -50.67 2.57 5.95
CA GLY A 213 -51.61 1.72 5.22
C GLY A 213 -52.02 2.28 3.86
N ASP A 214 -53.26 1.99 3.43
CA ASP A 214 -53.80 2.45 2.14
C ASP A 214 -53.83 3.99 2.08
N GLY A 215 -53.34 4.59 1.00
CA GLY A 215 -53.38 6.05 0.84
C GLY A 215 -52.87 6.57 -0.50
N LYS A 216 -53.20 7.84 -0.76
CA LYS A 216 -52.65 8.63 -1.87
C LYS A 216 -51.46 9.44 -1.35
N TYR A 217 -50.36 9.42 -2.08
CA TYR A 217 -49.14 10.13 -1.73
C TYR A 217 -48.63 10.91 -2.94
N ARG A 218 -47.94 12.01 -2.69
CA ARG A 218 -47.28 12.82 -3.71
C ARG A 218 -45.78 12.73 -3.54
N TYR A 219 -45.10 12.28 -4.58
CA TYR A 219 -43.65 12.26 -4.68
C TYR A 219 -43.19 13.49 -5.45
N ARG A 220 -42.64 14.50 -4.76
CA ARG A 220 -42.07 15.71 -5.40
C ARG A 220 -40.56 15.59 -5.49
N TYR A 221 -39.96 15.98 -6.61
CA TYR A 221 -38.51 15.90 -6.75
C TYR A 221 -37.92 16.96 -7.68
N SER A 222 -36.63 17.25 -7.50
CA SER A 222 -35.83 18.09 -8.40
C SER A 222 -34.42 17.54 -8.57
N ILE A 223 -33.79 17.85 -9.71
CA ILE A 223 -32.39 17.50 -10.03
C ILE A 223 -31.70 18.80 -10.43
N ASN A 224 -30.67 19.23 -9.71
CA ASN A 224 -30.00 20.50 -9.95
C ASN A 224 -28.49 20.30 -10.09
N ASN A 225 -27.85 20.85 -11.13
CA ASN A 225 -26.38 20.87 -11.18
C ASN A 225 -25.88 21.88 -10.12
N LEU A 226 -24.98 21.48 -9.24
CA LEU A 226 -24.47 22.32 -8.15
C LEU A 226 -23.71 23.57 -8.63
N ASN A 227 -23.20 23.55 -9.86
CA ASN A 227 -22.50 24.68 -10.49
C ASN A 227 -23.45 25.61 -11.27
N ASP A 228 -24.72 25.24 -11.47
CA ASP A 228 -25.71 26.10 -12.11
C ASP A 228 -26.46 26.92 -11.05
N LYS A 229 -26.64 28.22 -11.33
CA LYS A 229 -27.44 29.11 -10.46
C LYS A 229 -28.94 28.98 -10.71
N ASN A 230 -29.33 28.42 -11.85
CA ASN A 230 -30.72 28.19 -12.20
C ASN A 230 -31.21 26.90 -11.54
N LYS A 231 -32.09 27.02 -10.55
CA LYS A 231 -32.77 25.85 -9.98
C LYS A 231 -33.83 25.34 -10.97
N ASN A 232 -33.83 24.04 -11.23
CA ASN A 232 -34.87 23.37 -11.99
C ASN A 232 -36.20 23.38 -11.22
N THR A 233 -37.31 23.35 -11.97
CA THR A 233 -38.65 23.30 -11.39
C THR A 233 -38.90 21.96 -10.67
N LEU A 234 -39.50 22.04 -9.49
CA LEU A 234 -39.96 20.87 -8.74
C LEU A 234 -41.02 20.10 -9.54
N LYS A 235 -40.77 18.83 -9.83
CA LYS A 235 -41.71 17.92 -10.48
C LYS A 235 -42.47 17.13 -9.43
N HIS A 236 -43.60 16.52 -9.80
CA HIS A 236 -44.32 15.62 -8.91
C HIS A 236 -44.95 14.43 -9.64
N LYS A 237 -45.19 13.35 -8.89
CA LYS A 237 -45.99 12.19 -9.30
C LYS A 237 -46.85 11.75 -8.13
N ASP A 238 -48.14 11.57 -8.37
CA ASP A 238 -49.05 11.01 -7.37
C ASP A 238 -49.00 9.48 -7.47
N ILE A 239 -48.89 8.82 -6.32
CA ILE A 239 -48.81 7.37 -6.19
C ILE A 239 -49.88 6.88 -5.22
N ILE A 240 -50.43 5.71 -5.50
CA ILE A 240 -51.36 5.03 -4.60
C ILE A 240 -50.59 3.88 -3.98
N ILE A 241 -50.46 3.90 -2.66
CA ILE A 241 -49.84 2.83 -1.90
C ILE A 241 -50.94 2.00 -1.25
N LYS A 242 -50.85 0.67 -1.37
CA LYS A 242 -51.77 -0.27 -0.74
C LYS A 242 -51.15 -0.93 0.48
N ASN A 243 -51.98 -1.23 1.48
CA ASN A 243 -51.63 -1.77 2.80
C ASN A 243 -50.96 -3.15 2.75
N SER A 244 -51.14 -3.90 1.64
CA SER A 244 -50.42 -5.16 1.42
C SER A 244 -48.91 -4.99 1.19
N ASN A 245 -48.45 -3.77 0.88
CA ASN A 245 -47.07 -3.52 0.50
C ASN A 245 -46.37 -2.75 1.64
N LEU A 246 -45.62 -3.47 2.47
CA LEU A 246 -44.79 -2.85 3.51
C LEU A 246 -43.67 -2.00 2.88
N VAL A 247 -43.16 -2.43 1.72
CA VAL A 247 -42.17 -1.71 0.91
C VAL A 247 -42.72 -1.51 -0.50
N VAL A 248 -42.59 -0.31 -1.04
CA VAL A 248 -43.04 0.08 -2.38
C VAL A 248 -41.87 0.64 -3.19
N ASP A 249 -41.62 0.08 -4.37
CA ASP A 249 -40.68 0.64 -5.33
C ASP A 249 -41.35 1.74 -6.17
N VAL A 250 -40.74 2.93 -6.20
CA VAL A 250 -41.15 4.06 -7.04
C VAL A 250 -40.04 4.37 -8.04
N ASN A 251 -40.25 3.90 -9.27
CA ASN A 251 -39.34 4.15 -10.39
C ASN A 251 -39.79 5.37 -11.20
N LEU A 252 -38.82 6.23 -11.54
CA LEU A 252 -39.03 7.43 -12.35
C LEU A 252 -37.90 7.59 -13.36
N ASP A 253 -38.24 8.02 -14.56
CA ASP A 253 -37.28 8.48 -15.56
C ASP A 253 -37.30 10.00 -15.67
N HIS A 254 -36.11 10.61 -15.69
CA HIS A 254 -35.94 12.03 -15.88
C HIS A 254 -34.83 12.34 -16.88
N LYS A 255 -35.15 13.10 -17.93
CA LYS A 255 -34.17 13.59 -18.91
C LYS A 255 -33.59 14.94 -18.48
N VAL A 256 -32.29 14.98 -18.18
CA VAL A 256 -31.54 16.22 -18.01
C VAL A 256 -31.02 16.66 -19.37
N LYS A 257 -31.52 17.78 -19.90
CA LYS A 257 -31.03 18.34 -21.17
C LYS A 257 -29.67 19.00 -20.96
N ASN A 258 -28.75 18.85 -21.91
CA ASN A 258 -27.39 19.41 -21.86
C ASN A 258 -26.67 19.06 -20.54
N HIS A 259 -26.79 17.81 -20.09
CA HIS A 259 -26.12 17.33 -18.89
C HIS A 259 -24.61 17.45 -19.05
N LYS A 260 -23.92 17.76 -17.94
CA LYS A 260 -22.47 17.82 -17.89
C LYS A 260 -21.92 16.57 -17.19
N LEU A 261 -20.77 16.10 -17.66
CA LEU A 261 -20.18 14.86 -17.20
C LEU A 261 -19.26 15.10 -16.00
N TRP A 262 -19.24 14.15 -15.08
CA TRP A 262 -18.26 14.13 -14.00
C TRP A 262 -16.95 13.51 -14.50
N SER A 263 -15.83 14.15 -14.17
CA SER A 263 -14.48 13.62 -14.39
C SER A 263 -13.49 14.21 -13.37
N PRO A 264 -12.28 13.64 -13.21
CA PRO A 264 -11.27 14.23 -12.31
C PRO A 264 -10.86 15.67 -12.65
N ASP A 265 -10.94 16.06 -13.93
CA ASP A 265 -10.60 17.42 -14.39
C ASP A 265 -11.79 18.39 -14.32
N ASP A 266 -13.02 17.88 -14.40
CA ASP A 266 -14.27 18.64 -14.33
C ASP A 266 -15.34 17.86 -13.52
N PRO A 267 -15.32 17.93 -12.17
CA PRO A 267 -16.19 17.13 -11.30
C PRO A 267 -17.61 17.69 -11.21
N GLN A 268 -18.40 17.56 -12.28
CA GLN A 268 -19.78 18.05 -12.34
C GLN A 268 -20.72 17.19 -11.48
N LEU A 269 -21.26 17.78 -10.41
CA LEU A 269 -22.17 17.13 -9.48
C LEU A 269 -23.59 17.68 -9.57
N TYR A 270 -24.56 16.78 -9.36
CA TYR A 270 -25.97 17.06 -9.33
C TYR A 270 -26.53 16.73 -7.94
N LEU A 271 -27.42 17.58 -7.44
CA LEU A 271 -28.21 17.34 -6.23
C LEU A 271 -29.60 16.84 -6.65
N PHE A 272 -29.96 15.67 -6.18
CA PHE A 272 -31.33 15.16 -6.20
C PHE A 272 -32.00 15.48 -4.88
N GLU A 273 -33.12 16.20 -4.93
CA GLU A 273 -33.95 16.50 -3.76
C GLU A 273 -35.31 15.84 -3.94
N VAL A 274 -35.80 15.12 -2.93
CA VAL A 274 -37.10 14.44 -2.95
C VAL A 274 -37.89 14.70 -1.67
N TYR A 275 -39.18 14.97 -1.84
CA TYR A 275 -40.16 15.13 -0.77
C TYR A 275 -41.28 14.09 -0.95
N LEU A 276 -41.65 13.43 0.14
CA LEU A 276 -42.81 12.55 0.19
C LEU A 276 -43.92 13.23 0.99
N ASP A 277 -45.07 13.46 0.37
CA ASP A 277 -46.25 14.03 1.05
C ASP A 277 -47.41 13.02 1.07
N LYS A 278 -48.19 13.00 2.16
CA LYS A 278 -49.51 12.37 2.19
C LYS A 278 -50.52 13.32 1.55
N ILE A 279 -51.35 12.80 0.64
CA ILE A 279 -52.47 13.55 0.07
C ILE A 279 -53.70 13.25 0.93
N ILE A 280 -54.30 14.31 1.49
CA ILE A 280 -55.51 14.20 2.30
C ILE A 280 -56.64 14.91 1.54
N GLU A 281 -57.72 14.17 1.30
CA GLU A 281 -58.96 14.69 0.71
C GLU A 281 -59.90 15.11 1.84
N ASN A 282 -60.17 16.42 1.91
CA ASN A 282 -61.01 17.02 2.94
C ASN A 282 -62.17 17.78 2.26
N GLU A 283 -63.19 18.18 3.03
CA GLU A 283 -64.31 18.99 2.52
C GLU A 283 -63.86 20.35 1.93
N GLN A 284 -62.69 20.86 2.31
CA GLN A 284 -62.08 22.09 1.80
C GLN A 284 -61.16 21.89 0.57
N GLY A 285 -61.01 20.66 0.08
CA GLY A 285 -60.15 20.30 -1.06
C GLY A 285 -58.96 19.41 -0.67
N LEU A 286 -57.93 19.39 -1.53
CA LEU A 286 -56.70 18.61 -1.30
C LEU A 286 -55.74 19.34 -0.37
N SER A 287 -55.31 18.67 0.69
CA SER A 287 -54.19 19.10 1.52
C SER A 287 -53.02 18.13 1.45
N TYR A 288 -51.82 18.62 1.75
CA TYR A 288 -50.56 17.85 1.64
C TYR A 288 -49.81 17.93 2.97
N GLU A 289 -49.53 16.77 3.56
CA GLU A 289 -48.71 16.65 4.77
C GLU A 289 -47.34 16.10 4.38
N GLN A 290 -46.27 16.87 4.58
CA GLN A 290 -44.91 16.38 4.29
C GLN A 290 -44.49 15.32 5.32
N LEU A 291 -44.19 14.13 4.83
CA LEU A 291 -43.78 12.99 5.63
C LEU A 291 -42.26 12.83 5.68
N ASP A 292 -41.56 13.06 4.57
CA ASP A 292 -40.11 12.89 4.50
C ASP A 292 -39.47 13.84 3.48
N HIS A 293 -38.17 14.09 3.65
CA HIS A 293 -37.32 14.86 2.75
C HIS A 293 -35.91 14.27 2.74
N VAL A 294 -35.49 13.80 1.56
CA VAL A 294 -34.17 13.22 1.34
C VAL A 294 -33.44 13.99 0.25
N THR A 295 -32.13 14.17 0.41
CA THR A 295 -31.26 14.65 -0.67
C THR A 295 -30.08 13.71 -0.91
N GLU A 296 -29.64 13.57 -2.15
CA GLU A 296 -28.52 12.71 -2.58
C GLU A 296 -27.75 13.38 -3.72
N LYS A 297 -26.43 13.19 -3.76
CA LYS A 297 -25.56 13.74 -4.80
C LYS A 297 -25.15 12.64 -5.79
N PHE A 298 -25.10 12.98 -7.07
CA PHE A 298 -24.66 12.05 -8.11
C PHE A 298 -23.94 12.79 -9.25
N GLY A 299 -23.36 12.04 -10.18
CA GLY A 299 -22.72 12.59 -11.37
C GLY A 299 -22.90 11.68 -12.59
N PHE A 300 -22.87 12.27 -13.78
CA PHE A 300 -22.95 11.54 -15.05
C PHE A 300 -21.57 11.03 -15.46
N ARG A 301 -21.36 9.71 -15.44
CA ARG A 301 -20.09 9.08 -15.81
C ARG A 301 -20.28 7.64 -16.31
N GLU A 302 -19.41 7.19 -17.22
CA GLU A 302 -19.11 5.78 -17.42
C GLU A 302 -17.61 5.53 -17.25
N PHE A 303 -17.26 4.47 -16.52
CA PHE A 303 -15.90 3.92 -16.47
C PHE A 303 -15.94 2.45 -16.89
N THR A 304 -15.13 2.07 -17.87
CA THR A 304 -15.20 0.74 -18.50
C THR A 304 -13.86 0.36 -19.14
N VAL A 305 -13.76 -0.88 -19.64
CA VAL A 305 -12.65 -1.33 -20.48
C VAL A 305 -13.14 -1.52 -21.91
N LYS A 306 -12.49 -0.85 -22.87
CA LYS A 306 -12.72 -0.99 -24.32
C LYS A 306 -11.36 -1.07 -25.01
N ASN A 307 -11.23 -1.92 -26.03
CA ASN A 307 -9.97 -2.08 -26.78
C ASN A 307 -8.75 -2.24 -25.87
N GLU A 308 -8.91 -3.09 -24.84
CA GLU A 308 -7.89 -3.39 -23.84
C GLU A 308 -7.34 -2.17 -23.08
N ARG A 309 -8.09 -1.08 -22.97
CA ARG A 309 -7.72 0.09 -22.16
C ARG A 309 -8.87 0.51 -21.27
N PHE A 310 -8.55 1.20 -20.18
CA PHE A 310 -9.56 1.89 -19.38
C PHE A 310 -10.09 3.11 -20.16
N TYR A 311 -11.38 3.33 -20.06
CA TYR A 311 -12.10 4.45 -20.66
C TYR A 311 -12.93 5.17 -19.59
N LEU A 312 -12.86 6.51 -19.58
CA LEU A 312 -13.72 7.38 -18.82
C LEU A 312 -14.51 8.26 -19.80
N ASN A 313 -15.84 8.20 -19.74
CA ASN A 313 -16.73 9.00 -20.57
C ASN A 313 -16.41 8.93 -22.08
N GLY A 314 -16.15 7.72 -22.58
CA GLY A 314 -15.80 7.47 -23.98
C GLY A 314 -14.35 7.78 -24.39
N ASN A 315 -13.51 8.29 -23.47
CA ASN A 315 -12.11 8.61 -23.75
C ASN A 315 -11.15 7.66 -23.02
N PRO A 316 -10.05 7.20 -23.66
CA PRO A 316 -9.07 6.35 -22.99
C PRO A 316 -8.37 7.12 -21.86
N ILE A 317 -8.11 6.43 -20.75
CA ILE A 317 -7.43 6.97 -19.57
C ILE A 317 -6.36 5.99 -19.10
N TYR A 318 -5.17 6.51 -18.79
CA TYR A 318 -4.11 5.75 -18.13
C TYR A 318 -4.26 5.93 -16.62
N LEU A 319 -4.50 4.84 -15.87
CA LEU A 319 -4.69 4.94 -14.43
C LEU A 319 -3.35 5.17 -13.73
N LYS A 320 -3.28 6.28 -12.97
CA LYS A 320 -2.18 6.60 -12.06
C LYS A 320 -2.79 6.66 -10.68
N ALA A 321 -2.74 5.54 -9.96
CA ALA A 321 -3.36 5.39 -8.65
C ALA A 321 -2.32 5.50 -7.52
N ALA A 322 -2.79 5.85 -6.34
CA ALA A 322 -2.02 5.74 -5.10
C ALA A 322 -2.82 4.98 -4.04
N PHE A 323 -2.15 4.09 -3.32
CA PHE A 323 -2.75 3.23 -2.31
C PHE A 323 -3.03 4.01 -1.02
N PHE A 324 -4.19 3.82 -0.40
CA PHE A 324 -4.65 4.62 0.74
C PHE A 324 -5.02 3.77 1.95
N GLU A 325 -4.23 3.91 3.00
CA GLU A 325 -4.31 3.14 4.25
C GLU A 325 -5.43 3.58 5.21
N GLY A 326 -5.90 4.83 5.13
CA GLY A 326 -6.95 5.34 6.01
C GLY A 326 -6.57 5.47 7.51
N LEU A 327 -5.28 5.46 7.84
CA LEU A 327 -4.76 5.66 9.21
C LEU A 327 -4.44 7.13 9.50
N TYR A 328 -4.81 7.57 10.71
CA TYR A 328 -4.63 8.93 11.23
C TYR A 328 -3.87 8.95 12.56
N PRO A 329 -3.05 9.98 12.83
CA PRO A 329 -2.15 9.99 13.99
C PRO A 329 -2.87 10.14 15.34
N ILE A 330 -4.05 10.76 15.41
CA ILE A 330 -4.75 11.01 16.68
C ILE A 330 -5.99 10.13 16.84
N LYS A 331 -6.93 10.20 15.90
CA LYS A 331 -8.20 9.45 15.94
C LYS A 331 -8.08 8.02 15.42
N LEU A 332 -6.91 7.63 14.90
CA LEU A 332 -6.59 6.31 14.33
C LEU A 332 -7.41 6.00 13.09
N SER A 333 -8.67 5.64 13.28
CA SER A 333 -9.54 5.06 12.26
C SER A 333 -10.44 6.06 11.56
N PHE A 334 -10.50 7.30 12.04
CA PHE A 334 -11.30 8.37 11.46
C PHE A 334 -10.43 9.62 11.24
N PRO A 335 -10.68 10.45 10.21
CA PRO A 335 -9.91 11.65 9.96
C PRO A 335 -9.84 12.61 11.15
N ASP A 336 -8.63 13.08 11.47
CA ASP A 336 -8.41 14.02 12.57
C ASP A 336 -9.14 15.34 12.34
N SER A 337 -9.22 15.80 11.09
CA SER A 337 -9.93 17.01 10.68
C SER A 337 -10.36 16.95 9.20
N TYR A 338 -11.33 17.79 8.84
CA TYR A 338 -11.75 17.98 7.45
C TYR A 338 -10.60 18.48 6.56
N ASP A 339 -9.80 19.42 7.06
CA ASP A 339 -8.62 19.95 6.36
C ASP A 339 -7.60 18.87 6.01
N MET A 340 -7.44 17.85 6.86
CA MET A 340 -6.53 16.74 6.61
C MET A 340 -7.01 15.88 5.43
N MET A 341 -8.32 15.61 5.32
CA MET A 341 -8.90 14.89 4.17
C MET A 341 -8.74 15.68 2.87
N ILE A 342 -8.98 17.00 2.90
CA ILE A 342 -8.75 17.85 1.73
C ILE A 342 -7.27 17.79 1.33
N LYS A 343 -6.36 17.96 2.32
CA LYS A 343 -4.91 18.02 2.09
C LYS A 343 -4.39 16.76 1.41
N GLU A 344 -4.79 15.57 1.86
CA GLU A 344 -4.31 14.31 1.28
C GLU A 344 -4.80 14.10 -0.17
N ILE A 345 -6.07 14.39 -0.47
CA ILE A 345 -6.63 14.26 -1.83
C ILE A 345 -5.93 15.26 -2.77
N LEU A 346 -5.76 16.51 -2.33
CA LEU A 346 -5.07 17.53 -3.12
C LEU A 346 -3.59 17.19 -3.34
N LEU A 347 -2.91 16.61 -2.35
CA LEU A 347 -1.52 16.17 -2.50
C LEU A 347 -1.39 14.98 -3.46
N ALA A 348 -2.36 14.07 -3.49
CA ALA A 348 -2.40 13.00 -4.48
C ALA A 348 -2.55 13.56 -5.90
N LYS A 349 -3.54 14.45 -6.13
CA LYS A 349 -3.72 15.11 -7.44
C LYS A 349 -2.49 15.92 -7.85
N LYS A 350 -1.88 16.65 -6.91
CA LYS A 350 -0.65 17.42 -7.16
C LYS A 350 0.55 16.54 -7.51
N ALA A 351 0.56 15.29 -7.07
CA ALA A 351 1.55 14.29 -7.45
C ALA A 351 1.23 13.61 -8.80
N GLY A 352 0.18 14.02 -9.51
CA GLY A 352 -0.20 13.50 -10.81
C GLY A 352 -1.06 12.24 -10.78
N PHE A 353 -1.53 11.82 -9.59
CA PHE A 353 -2.48 10.71 -9.49
C PHE A 353 -3.89 11.15 -9.90
N ASN A 354 -4.58 10.29 -10.66
CA ASN A 354 -5.98 10.49 -11.05
C ASN A 354 -6.93 9.54 -10.31
N MET A 355 -6.38 8.63 -9.50
CA MET A 355 -7.13 7.69 -8.68
C MET A 355 -6.48 7.51 -7.31
N ILE A 356 -7.29 7.30 -6.28
CA ILE A 356 -6.84 6.84 -4.97
C ILE A 356 -7.51 5.48 -4.73
N ARG A 357 -6.75 4.47 -4.30
CA ARG A 357 -7.26 3.12 -4.01
C ARG A 357 -7.27 2.92 -2.49
N PRO A 358 -8.42 3.10 -1.80
CA PRO A 358 -8.56 2.74 -0.40
C PRO A 358 -8.25 1.26 -0.16
N TRP A 359 -7.74 0.99 1.03
CA TRP A 359 -7.39 -0.32 1.55
C TRP A 359 -7.79 -0.41 3.04
N ARG A 360 -7.90 -1.63 3.59
CA ARG A 360 -8.43 -2.06 4.91
C ARG A 360 -9.91 -1.99 5.11
N LYS A 361 -10.52 -0.90 4.66
CA LYS A 361 -11.92 -0.58 4.96
C LYS A 361 -12.48 0.46 4.00
N PRO A 362 -13.81 0.48 3.84
CA PRO A 362 -14.49 1.57 3.16
C PRO A 362 -14.09 2.92 3.79
N PRO A 363 -13.73 3.94 2.98
CA PRO A 363 -13.48 5.28 3.50
C PRO A 363 -14.70 5.83 4.26
N PRO A 364 -14.48 6.77 5.18
CA PRO A 364 -15.55 7.60 5.70
C PRO A 364 -16.29 8.28 4.56
N LYS A 365 -17.58 8.43 4.75
CA LYS A 365 -18.50 9.04 3.80
C LYS A 365 -18.10 10.47 3.39
N GLU A 366 -17.68 11.28 4.35
CA GLU A 366 -17.21 12.65 4.10
C GLU A 366 -15.99 12.67 3.17
N TRP A 367 -15.16 11.64 3.26
CA TRP A 367 -14.02 11.46 2.37
C TRP A 367 -14.46 11.16 0.94
N LEU A 368 -15.47 10.31 0.74
CA LEU A 368 -16.02 10.00 -0.59
C LEU A 368 -16.68 11.23 -1.23
N HIS A 369 -17.43 12.02 -0.47
CA HIS A 369 -17.99 13.28 -0.97
C HIS A 369 -16.91 14.32 -1.33
N LEU A 370 -15.79 14.34 -0.60
CA LEU A 370 -14.63 15.13 -0.98
C LEU A 370 -13.99 14.61 -2.27
N ALA A 371 -13.89 13.29 -2.44
CA ALA A 371 -13.37 12.70 -3.67
C ALA A 371 -14.26 13.04 -4.88
N ASP A 372 -15.58 13.01 -4.71
CA ASP A 372 -16.55 13.45 -5.71
C ASP A 372 -16.36 14.93 -6.08
N SER A 373 -16.24 15.80 -5.07
CA SER A 373 -16.24 17.25 -5.24
C SER A 373 -14.90 17.79 -5.76
N ILE A 374 -13.79 17.23 -5.29
CA ILE A 374 -12.44 17.59 -5.73
C ILE A 374 -12.12 16.94 -7.08
N GLY A 375 -12.79 15.84 -7.42
CA GLY A 375 -12.60 15.09 -8.65
C GLY A 375 -11.39 14.17 -8.59
N VAL A 376 -11.51 13.01 -7.93
CA VAL A 376 -10.53 11.93 -8.00
C VAL A 376 -11.27 10.61 -8.13
N LEU A 377 -10.77 9.69 -8.96
CA LEU A 377 -11.35 8.35 -9.05
C LEU A 377 -11.03 7.58 -7.76
N THR A 378 -11.92 6.69 -7.36
CA THR A 378 -11.66 5.73 -6.29
C THR A 378 -12.26 4.36 -6.61
N VAL A 379 -11.80 3.33 -5.90
CA VAL A 379 -12.52 2.07 -5.79
C VAL A 379 -13.43 2.09 -4.56
N GLY A 380 -14.52 1.33 -4.63
CA GLY A 380 -15.19 0.85 -3.42
C GLY A 380 -14.44 -0.38 -2.93
N SER A 381 -13.67 -0.20 -1.85
CA SER A 381 -12.84 -1.25 -1.23
C SER A 381 -13.58 -1.81 -0.02
N MET A 382 -13.67 -3.14 0.01
CA MET A 382 -14.26 -3.90 1.12
C MET A 382 -13.22 -4.21 2.18
N ALA A 383 -13.64 -4.42 3.43
CA ALA A 383 -12.72 -4.84 4.50
C ALA A 383 -12.28 -6.33 4.42
N ILE A 384 -12.21 -6.91 3.21
CA ILE A 384 -11.96 -8.35 3.00
C ILE A 384 -10.57 -8.56 2.36
N GLU A 385 -9.54 -8.45 3.19
CA GLU A 385 -8.16 -8.35 2.70
C GLU A 385 -7.19 -9.18 3.55
N CYS A 386 -6.32 -9.95 2.91
CA CYS A 386 -5.26 -10.75 3.56
C CYS A 386 -5.72 -11.54 4.81
N MET A 387 -6.97 -12.02 4.81
CA MET A 387 -7.56 -12.76 5.93
C MET A 387 -6.99 -14.18 5.94
N ASP A 388 -5.89 -14.42 6.65
CA ASP A 388 -5.19 -15.72 6.63
C ASP A 388 -5.72 -16.74 7.66
N MET A 389 -6.45 -16.30 8.69
CA MET A 389 -6.95 -17.13 9.80
C MET A 389 -8.40 -16.76 10.17
N PRO A 390 -9.15 -17.62 10.90
CA PRO A 390 -8.89 -19.06 10.96
C PRO A 390 -9.10 -19.63 9.55
N ILE A 391 -8.72 -20.88 9.27
CA ILE A 391 -8.81 -21.38 7.88
C ILE A 391 -10.28 -21.46 7.41
N GLU A 392 -11.19 -21.86 8.29
CA GLU A 392 -12.61 -22.08 8.00
C GLU A 392 -13.50 -21.67 9.17
N SER A 393 -14.66 -21.09 8.87
CA SER A 393 -15.70 -20.74 9.85
C SER A 393 -17.07 -20.72 9.14
N PRO A 394 -18.14 -21.32 9.70
CA PRO A 394 -19.43 -21.43 9.02
C PRO A 394 -20.14 -20.08 8.82
N TYR A 395 -19.85 -19.08 9.66
CA TYR A 395 -20.49 -17.75 9.59
C TYR A 395 -19.77 -16.77 8.65
N LEU A 396 -18.50 -17.03 8.30
CA LEU A 396 -17.71 -16.10 7.51
C LEU A 396 -18.36 -15.76 6.15
N PRO A 397 -18.93 -16.71 5.39
CA PRO A 397 -19.58 -16.36 4.12
C PRO A 397 -20.70 -15.33 4.28
N GLN A 398 -21.55 -15.47 5.31
CA GLN A 398 -22.62 -14.51 5.56
C GLN A 398 -22.05 -13.14 5.94
N ARG A 399 -21.00 -13.08 6.76
CA ARG A 399 -20.35 -11.81 7.15
C ARG A 399 -19.74 -11.09 5.95
N VAL A 400 -19.11 -11.83 5.05
CA VAL A 400 -18.55 -11.30 3.80
C VAL A 400 -19.66 -10.78 2.88
N GLU A 401 -20.76 -11.53 2.73
CA GLU A 401 -21.91 -11.06 1.94
C GLU A 401 -22.54 -9.79 2.53
N ASN A 402 -22.66 -9.71 3.86
CA ASN A 402 -23.15 -8.52 4.56
C ASN A 402 -22.24 -7.32 4.30
N GLU A 403 -20.92 -7.45 4.50
CA GLU A 403 -19.94 -6.39 4.26
C GLU A 403 -20.06 -5.83 2.83
N ILE A 404 -20.10 -6.72 1.82
CA ILE A 404 -20.24 -6.32 0.42
C ILE A 404 -21.59 -5.66 0.17
N THR A 405 -22.67 -6.25 0.69
CA THR A 405 -24.03 -5.75 0.45
C THR A 405 -24.21 -4.35 1.02
N GLU A 406 -23.84 -4.15 2.28
CA GLU A 406 -23.99 -2.88 2.97
C GLU A 406 -23.08 -1.80 2.37
N ALA A 407 -21.81 -2.11 2.08
CA ALA A 407 -20.88 -1.15 1.48
C ALA A 407 -21.34 -0.68 0.09
N VAL A 408 -21.79 -1.61 -0.77
CA VAL A 408 -22.29 -1.24 -2.10
C VAL A 408 -23.56 -0.39 -1.99
N LEU A 409 -24.51 -0.77 -1.14
CA LEU A 409 -25.75 0.01 -0.95
C LEU A 409 -25.48 1.42 -0.44
N ARG A 410 -24.56 1.55 0.52
CA ARG A 410 -24.14 2.83 1.11
C ARG A 410 -23.54 3.77 0.06
N ASP A 411 -22.69 3.25 -0.83
CA ASP A 411 -21.78 4.09 -1.60
C ASP A 411 -22.07 4.16 -3.12
N ARG A 412 -23.03 3.38 -3.66
CA ARG A 412 -23.34 3.28 -5.11
C ARG A 412 -23.81 4.56 -5.79
N ASN A 413 -24.11 5.64 -5.07
CA ASN A 413 -24.43 6.93 -5.69
C ASN A 413 -23.18 7.79 -5.95
N HIS A 414 -22.03 7.49 -5.35
CA HIS A 414 -20.82 8.29 -5.49
C HIS A 414 -20.24 8.25 -6.92
N PRO A 415 -20.13 9.40 -7.61
CA PRO A 415 -19.47 9.48 -8.90
C PRO A 415 -17.95 9.33 -8.82
N SER A 416 -17.28 9.34 -7.67
CA SER A 416 -15.86 8.98 -7.60
C SER A 416 -15.61 7.46 -7.65
N ILE A 417 -16.53 6.63 -7.16
CA ILE A 417 -16.38 5.16 -7.15
C ILE A 417 -16.61 4.59 -8.55
N VAL A 418 -15.52 4.16 -9.19
CA VAL A 418 -15.54 3.67 -10.58
C VAL A 418 -15.49 2.15 -10.71
N GLN A 419 -15.06 1.47 -9.65
CA GLN A 419 -14.90 0.03 -9.59
C GLN A 419 -15.19 -0.45 -8.17
N TRP A 420 -15.89 -1.57 -8.04
CA TRP A 420 -15.96 -2.35 -6.80
C TRP A 420 -14.80 -3.33 -6.78
N GLU A 421 -13.97 -3.25 -5.76
CA GLU A 421 -12.89 -4.18 -5.50
C GLU A 421 -13.26 -5.02 -4.28
N LEU A 422 -13.60 -6.29 -4.53
CA LEU A 422 -14.30 -7.10 -3.53
C LEU A 422 -13.35 -7.80 -2.56
N PHE A 423 -12.17 -8.20 -3.03
CA PHE A 423 -11.19 -8.95 -2.25
C PHE A 423 -9.76 -8.54 -2.60
N ASN A 424 -8.82 -8.73 -1.65
CA ASN A 424 -7.39 -8.46 -1.85
C ASN A 424 -6.50 -9.58 -1.28
N GLU A 425 -5.61 -10.13 -2.12
CA GLU A 425 -4.62 -11.16 -1.79
C GLU A 425 -5.19 -12.40 -1.08
N ILE A 426 -6.23 -13.01 -1.64
CA ILE A 426 -6.93 -14.12 -0.99
C ILE A 426 -6.13 -15.42 -1.04
N ARG A 427 -5.92 -16.01 0.14
CA ARG A 427 -5.22 -17.30 0.31
C ARG A 427 -6.11 -18.42 0.85
N ARG A 428 -7.30 -18.08 1.37
CA ARG A 428 -8.24 -19.04 1.96
C ARG A 428 -9.16 -19.65 0.89
N PRO A 429 -9.29 -20.98 0.81
CA PRO A 429 -10.21 -21.63 -0.12
C PRO A 429 -11.68 -21.16 0.03
N VAL A 430 -12.15 -20.95 1.27
CA VAL A 430 -13.53 -20.49 1.51
C VAL A 430 -13.81 -19.13 0.85
N LEU A 431 -12.89 -18.17 0.97
CA LEU A 431 -13.01 -16.86 0.34
C LEU A 431 -12.81 -16.92 -1.17
N ALA A 432 -11.88 -17.76 -1.65
CA ALA A 432 -11.66 -17.98 -3.09
C ALA A 432 -12.92 -18.52 -3.80
N ASN A 433 -13.72 -19.35 -3.11
CA ASN A 433 -15.00 -19.84 -3.63
C ASN A 433 -16.09 -18.76 -3.67
N MET A 434 -15.92 -17.65 -2.96
CA MET A 434 -16.88 -16.55 -2.90
C MET A 434 -16.69 -15.50 -4.00
N LEU A 435 -15.56 -15.47 -4.70
CA LEU A 435 -15.23 -14.45 -5.71
C LEU A 435 -16.37 -14.24 -6.73
N LYS A 436 -16.85 -15.32 -7.34
CA LYS A 436 -17.93 -15.28 -8.34
C LYS A 436 -19.30 -14.90 -7.75
N PRO A 437 -19.85 -15.59 -6.73
CA PRO A 437 -21.16 -15.25 -6.20
C PRO A 437 -21.20 -13.80 -5.65
N MET A 438 -20.14 -13.34 -5.01
CA MET A 438 -20.07 -11.96 -4.52
C MET A 438 -19.95 -10.92 -5.65
N SER A 439 -19.25 -11.25 -6.75
CA SER A 439 -19.26 -10.40 -7.95
C SER A 439 -20.66 -10.25 -8.56
N LEU A 440 -21.44 -11.33 -8.58
CA LEU A 440 -22.83 -11.29 -9.06
C LEU A 440 -23.74 -10.51 -8.10
N LYS A 441 -23.53 -10.65 -6.78
CA LYS A 441 -24.24 -9.87 -5.77
C LYS A 441 -23.95 -8.37 -5.90
N ALA A 442 -22.68 -7.97 -5.99
CA ALA A 442 -22.31 -6.58 -6.20
C ALA A 442 -22.91 -6.02 -7.50
N ARG A 443 -22.95 -6.82 -8.58
CA ARG A 443 -23.58 -6.45 -9.85
C ARG A 443 -25.10 -6.28 -9.76
N GLU A 444 -25.78 -7.07 -8.95
CA GLU A 444 -27.21 -6.93 -8.67
C GLU A 444 -27.51 -5.60 -7.94
N LEU A 445 -26.69 -5.27 -6.94
CA LEU A 445 -26.85 -4.07 -6.11
C LEU A 445 -26.46 -2.78 -6.84
N ASP A 446 -25.46 -2.87 -7.73
CA ASP A 446 -24.99 -1.78 -8.57
C ASP A 446 -24.63 -2.27 -10.00
N PRO A 447 -25.51 -2.07 -10.98
CA PRO A 447 -25.27 -2.48 -12.36
C PRO A 447 -24.28 -1.57 -13.10
N THR A 448 -23.85 -0.45 -12.54
CA THR A 448 -23.23 0.64 -13.32
C THR A 448 -21.70 0.73 -13.19
N ARG A 449 -21.10 0.06 -12.19
CA ARG A 449 -19.65 0.08 -11.92
C ARG A 449 -18.95 -1.14 -12.49
N MET A 450 -17.64 -1.04 -12.74
CA MET A 450 -16.82 -2.25 -12.96
C MET A 450 -16.69 -3.04 -11.65
N ILE A 451 -16.40 -4.34 -11.76
CA ILE A 451 -16.10 -5.18 -10.59
C ILE A 451 -14.79 -5.90 -10.84
N LEU A 452 -13.87 -5.77 -9.89
CA LEU A 452 -12.68 -6.58 -9.72
C LEU A 452 -12.95 -7.56 -8.59
N ASP A 453 -12.93 -8.86 -8.92
CA ASP A 453 -13.18 -9.91 -7.95
C ASP A 453 -12.04 -10.01 -6.92
N GLU A 454 -10.78 -9.97 -7.34
CA GLU A 454 -9.63 -10.02 -6.45
C GLU A 454 -8.42 -9.24 -6.98
N SER A 455 -7.86 -8.36 -6.15
CA SER A 455 -6.60 -7.65 -6.43
C SER A 455 -5.39 -8.52 -6.11
N GLY A 456 -4.43 -8.56 -7.04
CA GLY A 456 -3.14 -9.25 -6.95
C GLY A 456 -3.09 -10.65 -7.57
N GLY A 457 -4.23 -11.23 -7.93
CA GLY A 457 -4.32 -12.51 -8.62
C GLY A 457 -3.86 -13.72 -7.79
N TRP A 458 -3.93 -13.65 -6.45
CA TRP A 458 -3.34 -14.65 -5.54
C TRP A 458 -4.06 -15.99 -5.55
N ALA A 459 -5.38 -15.98 -5.74
CA ALA A 459 -6.19 -17.18 -5.82
C ALA A 459 -6.09 -17.82 -7.22
N TYR A 460 -7.08 -17.58 -8.09
CA TYR A 460 -7.16 -18.17 -9.43
C TYR A 460 -6.83 -17.17 -10.57
N GLY A 461 -6.12 -16.09 -10.22
CA GLY A 461 -5.95 -14.91 -11.06
C GLY A 461 -7.20 -14.02 -11.11
N ALA A 462 -7.00 -12.73 -11.37
CA ALA A 462 -8.05 -11.71 -11.31
C ALA A 462 -9.03 -11.73 -12.51
N ASN A 463 -10.27 -11.31 -12.27
CA ASN A 463 -11.31 -11.17 -13.28
C ASN A 463 -12.02 -9.80 -13.26
N LEU A 464 -12.12 -9.24 -14.47
CA LEU A 464 -12.99 -8.19 -15.03
C LEU A 464 -14.49 -8.44 -15.12
N TYR A 465 -15.37 -7.65 -14.50
CA TYR A 465 -16.76 -7.48 -14.95
C TYR A 465 -17.02 -6.04 -15.41
N LEU A 466 -17.45 -5.87 -16.66
CA LEU A 466 -17.83 -4.56 -17.22
C LEU A 466 -19.18 -4.08 -16.68
N PRO A 467 -19.47 -2.77 -16.67
CA PRO A 467 -20.78 -2.24 -16.32
C PRO A 467 -21.89 -2.96 -17.09
N PHE A 468 -23.01 -3.22 -16.40
CA PHE A 468 -24.22 -3.88 -16.90
C PHE A 468 -24.01 -5.32 -17.40
N SER A 469 -22.86 -5.93 -17.11
CA SER A 469 -22.52 -7.30 -17.54
C SER A 469 -22.28 -8.22 -16.34
N ASN A 470 -22.80 -9.44 -16.43
CA ASN A 470 -22.52 -10.56 -15.52
C ASN A 470 -21.41 -11.48 -16.06
N LYS A 471 -20.83 -11.14 -17.22
CA LYS A 471 -19.77 -11.92 -17.87
C LYS A 471 -18.41 -11.43 -17.42
N ALA A 472 -17.69 -12.31 -16.73
CA ALA A 472 -16.29 -12.12 -16.38
C ALA A 472 -15.36 -12.26 -17.59
N PHE A 473 -14.22 -11.57 -17.57
CA PHE A 473 -13.08 -11.85 -18.43
C PHE A 473 -11.78 -11.76 -17.62
N LYS A 474 -10.74 -12.48 -18.06
CA LYS A 474 -9.45 -12.49 -17.37
C LYS A 474 -8.76 -11.13 -17.48
N PHE A 475 -8.13 -10.72 -16.39
CA PHE A 475 -7.41 -9.46 -16.29
C PHE A 475 -6.13 -9.67 -15.50
N ASN A 476 -5.02 -9.08 -15.95
CA ASN A 476 -3.78 -9.13 -15.20
C ASN A 476 -3.76 -8.00 -14.17
N ASP A 477 -3.98 -8.35 -12.91
CA ASP A 477 -3.83 -7.47 -11.77
C ASP A 477 -2.60 -7.91 -10.97
N ILE A 478 -1.58 -7.04 -10.87
CA ILE A 478 -0.21 -7.42 -10.48
C ILE A 478 0.27 -6.65 -9.25
N HIS A 479 0.70 -7.39 -8.23
CA HIS A 479 1.45 -6.88 -7.09
C HIS A 479 2.95 -7.18 -7.25
N ASN A 480 3.81 -6.17 -7.11
CA ASN A 480 5.27 -6.37 -7.14
C ASN A 480 6.04 -5.36 -6.27
N TYR A 481 6.98 -5.88 -5.46
CA TYR A 481 7.81 -5.09 -4.54
C TYR A 481 9.30 -5.36 -4.77
N PRO A 482 9.92 -4.76 -5.80
CA PRO A 482 11.27 -5.16 -6.25
C PRO A 482 12.40 -4.59 -5.38
N GLY A 483 12.12 -3.78 -4.36
CA GLY A 483 13.10 -3.15 -3.47
C GLY A 483 13.82 -1.93 -4.07
N PRO A 484 14.89 -1.42 -3.42
CA PRO A 484 15.45 -0.09 -3.68
C PRO A 484 16.24 0.03 -4.99
N ASN A 485 16.94 -1.04 -5.38
CA ASN A 485 17.80 -1.04 -6.56
C ASN A 485 17.02 -1.60 -7.76
N ILE A 486 16.51 -0.71 -8.61
CA ILE A 486 15.88 -1.05 -9.90
C ILE A 486 16.96 -1.19 -10.96
N THR A 487 17.65 -2.33 -10.92
CA THR A 487 18.68 -2.72 -11.90
C THR A 487 18.06 -2.91 -13.28
N ASN A 488 18.88 -2.96 -14.34
CA ASN A 488 18.39 -3.21 -15.69
C ASN A 488 17.57 -4.51 -15.81
N ASN A 489 17.97 -5.58 -15.13
CA ASN A 489 17.20 -6.82 -15.10
C ASN A 489 15.80 -6.65 -14.48
N LYS A 490 15.65 -5.84 -13.44
CA LYS A 490 14.33 -5.55 -12.84
C LYS A 490 13.50 -4.62 -13.73
N PHE A 491 14.13 -3.62 -14.34
CA PHE A 491 13.49 -2.75 -15.32
C PHE A 491 12.94 -3.57 -16.49
N ASP A 492 13.74 -4.50 -17.03
CA ASP A 492 13.34 -5.42 -18.08
C ASP A 492 12.17 -6.31 -17.67
N GLY A 493 12.13 -6.78 -16.41
CA GLY A 493 10.99 -7.55 -15.89
C GLY A 493 9.67 -6.79 -16.03
N PHE A 494 9.64 -5.48 -15.79
CA PHE A 494 8.42 -4.70 -16.02
C PHE A 494 8.04 -4.59 -17.51
N LEU A 495 9.03 -4.60 -18.41
CA LEU A 495 8.80 -4.61 -19.86
C LEU A 495 8.30 -5.96 -20.39
N THR A 496 8.48 -7.06 -19.64
CA THR A 496 7.96 -8.39 -20.03
C THR A 496 6.50 -8.62 -19.66
N ILE A 497 5.90 -7.75 -18.83
CA ILE A 497 4.49 -7.87 -18.42
C ILE A 497 3.60 -7.87 -19.67
N GLY A 498 2.66 -8.81 -19.75
CA GLY A 498 1.73 -8.98 -20.87
C GLY A 498 2.34 -9.60 -22.14
N ASN A 499 3.66 -9.79 -22.23
CA ASN A 499 4.30 -10.38 -23.41
C ASN A 499 4.32 -11.91 -23.36
N THR A 500 4.24 -12.55 -24.54
CA THR A 500 4.63 -13.96 -24.70
C THR A 500 6.12 -14.16 -24.49
N LYS A 501 6.53 -15.42 -24.25
CA LYS A 501 7.94 -15.78 -24.12
C LYS A 501 8.71 -15.49 -25.41
N GLU A 502 8.10 -15.78 -26.55
CA GLU A 502 8.65 -15.55 -27.89
C GLU A 502 8.86 -14.06 -28.13
N LYS A 503 7.89 -13.21 -27.74
CA LYS A 503 8.02 -11.76 -27.86
C LYS A 503 9.14 -11.20 -26.98
N ASN A 504 9.29 -11.72 -25.76
CA ASN A 504 10.40 -11.33 -24.89
C ASN A 504 11.76 -11.70 -25.50
N ILE A 505 11.89 -12.87 -26.11
CA ILE A 505 13.12 -13.27 -26.84
C ILE A 505 13.41 -12.32 -28.00
N GLU A 506 12.41 -11.95 -28.80
CA GLU A 506 12.54 -11.00 -29.92
C GLU A 506 13.02 -9.62 -29.44
N LEU A 507 12.51 -9.16 -28.29
CA LEU A 507 12.88 -7.89 -27.67
C LEU A 507 14.20 -7.96 -26.89
N GLY A 508 14.84 -9.14 -26.80
CA GLY A 508 16.06 -9.36 -26.02
C GLY A 508 15.85 -9.26 -24.50
N LEU A 509 14.62 -9.44 -24.02
CA LEU A 509 14.25 -9.38 -22.60
C LEU A 509 14.36 -10.78 -21.98
N ASN A 510 15.38 -10.96 -21.12
CA ASN A 510 15.63 -12.24 -20.43
C ASN A 510 15.22 -12.22 -18.94
N ALA A 511 14.58 -11.13 -18.50
CA ALA A 511 14.14 -10.97 -17.12
C ALA A 511 12.89 -11.80 -16.82
N ARG A 512 12.70 -12.15 -15.54
CA ARG A 512 11.48 -12.80 -15.06
C ARG A 512 10.32 -11.81 -15.03
N THR A 513 9.19 -12.20 -15.60
CA THR A 513 7.94 -11.42 -15.51
C THR A 513 7.43 -11.32 -14.07
N PRO A 514 7.21 -10.11 -13.54
CA PRO A 514 6.58 -9.88 -12.25
C PRO A 514 5.14 -10.39 -12.17
N GLY A 515 4.70 -10.72 -10.96
CA GLY A 515 3.30 -11.06 -10.66
C GLY A 515 2.98 -12.54 -10.51
N ARG A 516 1.72 -12.84 -10.20
CA ARG A 516 1.15 -14.19 -10.06
C ARG A 516 0.08 -14.39 -11.12
N ASN A 517 -0.01 -15.61 -11.68
CA ASN A 517 -1.03 -15.97 -12.67
C ASN A 517 -1.15 -15.01 -13.86
N VAL A 518 -0.04 -14.37 -14.26
CA VAL A 518 -0.01 -13.39 -15.35
C VAL A 518 -0.16 -14.09 -16.69
N VAL A 519 -1.16 -13.67 -17.45
CA VAL A 519 -1.50 -14.23 -18.76
C VAL A 519 -0.90 -13.36 -19.87
N PRO A 520 -0.22 -13.92 -20.88
CA PRO A 520 0.29 -13.13 -22.01
C PRO A 520 -0.86 -12.63 -22.91
N ASP A 521 -0.57 -11.64 -23.76
CA ASP A 521 -1.46 -11.08 -24.79
C ASP A 521 -2.77 -10.49 -24.25
N ILE A 522 -2.79 -10.06 -22.98
CA ILE A 522 -3.87 -9.25 -22.41
C ILE A 522 -3.31 -8.04 -21.67
N SER A 523 -4.10 -6.98 -21.60
CA SER A 523 -3.72 -5.78 -20.85
C SER A 523 -3.60 -6.03 -19.36
N SER A 524 -2.67 -5.29 -18.76
CA SER A 524 -2.25 -5.48 -17.38
C SER A 524 -2.32 -4.18 -16.58
N TYR A 525 -2.63 -4.30 -15.29
CA TYR A 525 -2.62 -3.21 -14.32
C TYR A 525 -1.76 -3.63 -13.13
N VAL A 526 -0.74 -2.82 -12.83
CA VAL A 526 0.13 -3.06 -11.67
C VAL A 526 -0.48 -2.37 -10.46
N SER A 527 -1.49 -3.02 -9.89
CA SER A 527 -2.37 -2.54 -8.81
C SER A 527 -1.69 -2.36 -7.45
N GLU A 528 -0.46 -2.85 -7.30
CA GLU A 528 0.45 -2.49 -6.19
C GLU A 528 1.92 -2.53 -6.63
N ILE A 529 2.59 -1.38 -6.52
CA ILE A 529 4.03 -1.28 -6.70
C ILE A 529 4.67 -0.27 -5.76
N GLY A 530 5.83 -0.60 -5.19
CA GLY A 530 6.56 0.37 -4.39
C GLY A 530 7.78 -0.17 -3.65
N TYR A 531 8.47 0.76 -3.01
CA TYR A 531 9.49 0.56 -1.99
C TYR A 531 9.33 1.69 -0.96
N GLY A 532 9.68 1.48 0.31
CA GLY A 532 9.46 2.44 1.38
C GLY A 532 10.74 2.99 2.00
N SER A 533 10.57 4.07 2.76
CA SER A 533 11.58 4.77 3.56
C SER A 533 10.94 5.33 4.82
N LEU A 534 11.62 5.42 5.96
CA LEU A 534 10.98 5.99 7.15
C LEU A 534 10.58 7.47 6.93
N PRO A 535 9.48 7.95 7.55
CA PRO A 535 9.22 9.39 7.64
C PRO A 535 10.31 10.06 8.48
N ASP A 536 10.34 11.39 8.50
CA ASP A 536 11.24 12.10 9.40
C ASP A 536 10.74 11.96 10.84
N LEU A 537 11.25 10.93 11.53
CA LEU A 537 10.78 10.56 12.87
C LEU A 537 11.16 11.60 13.93
N GLU A 538 12.22 12.40 13.71
CA GLU A 538 12.56 13.49 14.63
C GLU A 538 11.47 14.57 14.63
N ASN A 539 11.01 14.96 13.45
CA ASN A 539 9.93 15.95 13.32
C ASN A 539 8.57 15.37 13.72
N ASN A 540 8.30 14.10 13.39
CA ASN A 540 7.06 13.43 13.78
C ASN A 540 6.95 13.29 15.30
N GLU A 541 8.05 12.99 15.99
CA GLU A 541 8.11 12.90 17.46
C GLU A 541 7.63 14.18 18.14
N ILE A 542 7.97 15.36 17.62
CA ILE A 542 7.51 16.64 18.17
C ILE A 542 5.98 16.72 18.13
N LEU A 543 5.38 16.43 16.97
CA LEU A 543 3.92 16.48 16.79
C LEU A 543 3.21 15.41 17.62
N PHE A 544 3.77 14.22 17.74
CA PHE A 544 3.22 13.17 18.60
C PHE A 544 3.27 13.56 20.07
N ARG A 545 4.37 14.15 20.56
CA ARG A 545 4.46 14.64 21.94
C ARG A 545 3.49 15.79 22.22
N GLU A 546 3.20 16.62 21.23
CA GLU A 546 2.27 17.75 21.36
C GLU A 546 0.78 17.31 21.32
N LYS A 547 0.43 16.39 20.41
CA LYS A 547 -0.99 16.11 20.05
C LYS A 547 -1.38 14.65 20.08
N GLY A 548 -0.39 13.76 20.09
CA GLY A 548 -0.61 12.32 20.03
C GLY A 548 -1.05 11.73 21.37
N ASN A 549 -1.45 10.47 21.33
CA ASN A 549 -1.88 9.73 22.52
C ASN A 549 -0.81 8.69 22.91
N PRO A 550 -0.22 8.77 24.12
CA PRO A 550 0.93 7.94 24.49
C PRO A 550 0.66 6.44 24.59
N ILE A 551 -0.60 6.02 24.64
CA ILE A 551 -0.96 4.59 24.66
C ILE A 551 -1.25 4.01 23.28
N THR A 552 -1.39 4.85 22.24
CA THR A 552 -1.71 4.38 20.88
C THR A 552 -0.45 3.97 20.12
N TYR A 553 -0.62 3.06 19.17
CA TYR A 553 0.51 2.53 18.41
C TYR A 553 1.24 3.57 17.56
N PRO A 554 0.55 4.39 16.74
CA PRO A 554 1.19 5.49 16.01
C PRO A 554 2.16 6.28 16.88
N TYR A 555 1.75 6.64 18.10
CA TYR A 555 2.65 7.33 19.02
C TYR A 555 3.84 6.43 19.42
N ILE A 556 3.58 5.26 20.00
CA ILE A 556 4.61 4.42 20.64
C ILE A 556 5.72 4.05 19.65
N TYR A 557 5.38 3.61 18.44
CA TYR A 557 6.41 3.14 17.51
C TYR A 557 7.20 4.30 16.91
N HIS A 558 6.61 5.47 16.63
CA HIS A 558 7.39 6.62 16.12
C HIS A 558 8.45 7.05 17.13
N ILE A 559 8.10 7.12 18.42
CA ILE A 559 9.04 7.47 19.49
C ILE A 559 10.13 6.41 19.67
N ASN A 560 9.75 5.14 19.75
CA ASN A 560 10.71 4.05 19.96
C ASN A 560 11.66 3.89 18.75
N TYR A 561 11.14 3.95 17.53
CA TYR A 561 11.96 3.87 16.32
C TYR A 561 13.00 4.99 16.26
N ASN A 562 12.58 6.23 16.54
CA ASN A 562 13.52 7.35 16.50
C ASN A 562 14.66 7.16 17.50
N LYS A 563 14.32 6.75 18.73
CA LYS A 563 15.29 6.44 19.78
C LYS A 563 16.26 5.32 19.35
N ASP A 564 15.75 4.22 18.83
CA ASP A 564 16.57 3.06 18.52
C ASP A 564 17.42 3.27 17.26
N ILE A 565 16.93 4.03 16.26
CA ILE A 565 17.74 4.45 15.11
C ILE A 565 18.89 5.36 15.55
N LYS A 566 18.63 6.35 16.43
CA LYS A 566 19.67 7.22 16.99
C LYS A 566 20.75 6.42 17.73
N LYS A 567 20.35 5.37 18.44
CA LYS A 567 21.28 4.44 19.09
C LYS A 567 22.09 3.65 18.05
N ALA A 568 21.42 3.04 17.07
CA ALA A 568 22.08 2.25 16.03
C ALA A 568 23.06 3.06 15.17
N LEU A 569 22.76 4.34 14.89
CA LEU A 569 23.68 5.25 14.18
C LEU A 569 25.00 5.43 14.94
N LYS A 570 24.97 5.54 16.27
CA LYS A 570 26.17 5.63 17.11
C LYS A 570 26.92 4.30 17.17
N GLU A 571 26.20 3.19 17.38
CA GLU A 571 26.80 1.87 17.52
C GLU A 571 27.50 1.40 16.22
N THR A 572 26.97 1.78 15.07
CA THR A 572 27.56 1.47 13.76
C THR A 572 28.63 2.48 13.31
N GLY A 573 28.76 3.62 14.01
CA GLY A 573 29.63 4.73 13.59
C GLY A 573 29.13 5.52 12.37
N LEU A 574 27.89 5.29 11.94
CA LEU A 574 27.25 6.01 10.85
C LEU A 574 26.87 7.44 11.22
N ASP A 575 26.88 7.79 12.51
CA ASP A 575 26.77 9.16 13.02
C ASP A 575 27.89 10.10 12.53
N LYS A 576 29.00 9.54 12.05
CA LYS A 576 30.05 10.31 11.36
C LYS A 576 29.60 10.82 9.98
N ILE A 577 28.73 10.06 9.31
CA ILE A 577 28.20 10.36 7.97
C ILE A 577 26.89 11.15 8.10
N PHE A 578 25.96 10.67 8.92
CA PHE A 578 24.66 11.30 9.18
C PHE A 578 24.74 12.09 10.48
N LYS A 579 24.69 13.42 10.41
CA LYS A 579 24.84 14.28 11.60
C LYS A 579 23.61 14.26 12.50
N SER A 580 22.47 13.87 11.94
CA SER A 580 21.18 13.70 12.61
C SER A 580 20.48 12.42 12.12
N ALA A 581 19.42 12.00 12.83
CA ALA A 581 18.59 10.91 12.32
C ALA A 581 17.76 11.39 11.12
N THR A 582 17.37 12.66 11.07
CA THR A 582 16.77 13.31 9.90
C THR A 582 17.63 13.14 8.64
N ASP A 583 18.95 13.32 8.70
CA ASP A 583 19.83 13.11 7.52
C ASP A 583 19.74 11.67 7.00
N PHE A 584 19.66 10.70 7.91
CA PHE A 584 19.50 9.29 7.56
C PHE A 584 18.12 9.03 6.92
N TYR A 585 17.03 9.57 7.48
CA TYR A 585 15.68 9.44 6.92
C TYR A 585 15.56 10.10 5.54
N LEU A 586 16.13 11.29 5.35
CA LEU A 586 16.14 11.98 4.06
C LEU A 586 16.92 11.18 3.01
N LYS A 587 18.03 10.53 3.40
CA LYS A 587 18.76 9.64 2.49
C LYS A 587 17.93 8.42 2.10
N GLN A 588 17.19 7.82 3.04
CA GLN A 588 16.22 6.76 2.72
C GLN A 588 15.15 7.24 1.74
N GLN A 589 14.60 8.44 1.95
CA GLN A 589 13.58 9.03 1.08
C GLN A 589 14.10 9.34 -0.33
N GLU A 590 15.38 9.68 -0.47
CA GLU A 590 16.04 9.80 -1.78
C GLU A 590 16.06 8.46 -2.52
N ILE A 591 16.51 7.39 -1.86
CA ILE A 591 16.54 6.05 -2.47
C ILE A 591 15.14 5.56 -2.82
N HIS A 592 14.16 5.84 -1.95
CA HIS A 592 12.73 5.56 -2.23
C HIS A 592 12.25 6.28 -3.48
N GLY A 593 12.46 7.60 -3.59
CA GLY A 593 12.06 8.35 -4.77
C GLY A 593 12.72 7.86 -6.06
N ILE A 594 14.01 7.51 -6.01
CA ILE A 594 14.73 6.95 -7.17
C ILE A 594 14.13 5.61 -7.57
N ALA A 595 13.87 4.71 -6.62
CA ALA A 595 13.27 3.41 -6.89
C ALA A 595 11.89 3.56 -7.54
N ASN A 596 11.00 4.36 -6.94
CA ASN A 596 9.66 4.59 -7.49
C ASN A 596 9.73 5.21 -8.88
N LYS A 597 10.55 6.24 -9.08
CA LYS A 597 10.72 6.85 -10.40
C LYS A 597 11.13 5.82 -11.45
N ARG A 598 12.14 4.99 -11.16
CA ARG A 598 12.61 3.96 -12.09
C ARG A 598 11.56 2.88 -12.37
N MET A 599 10.79 2.46 -11.37
CA MET A 599 9.68 1.53 -11.54
C MET A 599 8.60 2.10 -12.46
N LEU A 600 8.19 3.35 -12.23
CA LEU A 600 7.16 4.03 -13.02
C LEU A 600 7.62 4.30 -14.45
N GLU A 601 8.88 4.70 -14.64
CA GLU A 601 9.48 4.82 -15.98
C GLU A 601 9.46 3.48 -16.74
N ALA A 602 9.70 2.36 -16.06
CA ALA A 602 9.65 1.03 -16.67
C ALA A 602 8.23 0.64 -17.06
N ILE A 603 7.28 0.76 -16.13
CA ILE A 603 5.86 0.45 -16.35
C ILE A 603 5.29 1.29 -17.48
N ARG A 604 5.50 2.60 -17.45
CA ARG A 604 4.96 3.51 -18.48
C ARG A 604 5.68 3.38 -19.83
N SER A 605 6.82 2.68 -19.88
CA SER A 605 7.49 2.29 -21.11
C SER A 605 7.00 0.96 -21.68
N ASN A 606 6.08 0.26 -20.99
CA ASN A 606 5.46 -0.96 -21.47
C ASN A 606 4.06 -0.66 -22.05
N PRO A 607 3.80 -0.89 -23.35
CA PRO A 607 2.51 -0.60 -23.97
C PRO A 607 1.36 -1.50 -23.52
N THR A 608 1.63 -2.66 -22.91
CA THR A 608 0.60 -3.59 -22.40
C THR A 608 0.10 -3.22 -21.00
N VAL A 609 0.84 -2.37 -20.28
CA VAL A 609 0.49 -1.94 -18.93
C VAL A 609 -0.30 -0.64 -19.01
N ILE A 610 -1.59 -0.71 -18.68
CA ILE A 610 -2.56 0.39 -18.87
C ILE A 610 -2.81 1.23 -17.62
N GLY A 611 -2.09 0.94 -16.55
CA GLY A 611 -2.08 1.72 -15.32
C GLY A 611 -1.23 1.10 -14.21
N TYR A 612 -1.08 1.83 -13.12
CA TYR A 612 -0.43 1.35 -11.90
C TYR A 612 -1.02 2.01 -10.65
N CYS A 613 -0.74 1.41 -9.49
CA CYS A 613 -0.99 1.99 -8.18
C CYS A 613 0.27 2.00 -7.32
N VAL A 614 0.72 3.18 -6.91
CA VAL A 614 1.90 3.33 -6.03
C VAL A 614 1.50 3.02 -4.59
N HIS A 615 2.18 2.04 -4.00
CA HIS A 615 2.08 1.69 -2.59
C HIS A 615 3.16 2.44 -1.78
N ALA A 616 2.83 3.51 -1.04
CA ALA A 616 1.49 4.03 -0.77
C ALA A 616 1.41 5.56 -0.72
N LEU A 617 0.20 6.15 -0.76
CA LEU A 617 -0.02 7.59 -0.58
C LEU A 617 0.37 8.03 0.83
N THR A 618 -0.14 7.34 1.84
CA THR A 618 0.09 7.63 3.27
C THR A 618 0.68 6.41 3.97
N ALA A 619 1.50 6.64 4.98
CA ALA A 619 1.99 5.56 5.83
C ALA A 619 0.84 4.86 6.58
N GLY A 620 1.01 3.57 6.84
CA GLY A 620 0.18 2.76 7.74
C GLY A 620 0.95 2.39 9.02
N ASP A 621 0.28 1.73 9.95
CA ASP A 621 0.86 1.22 11.20
C ASP A 621 1.85 0.07 10.98
N TRP A 622 1.58 -0.81 10.01
CA TRP A 622 2.43 -1.93 9.58
C TRP A 622 3.42 -1.60 8.47
N ILE A 623 3.22 -0.46 7.80
CA ILE A 623 4.03 0.02 6.68
C ILE A 623 4.41 1.49 6.88
N ILE A 624 4.98 1.79 8.04
CA ILE A 624 5.42 3.15 8.40
C ILE A 624 6.24 3.81 7.28
N GLY A 625 7.03 3.03 6.54
CA GLY A 625 7.89 3.55 5.48
C GLY A 625 7.26 3.68 4.09
N ALA A 626 6.11 3.08 3.79
CA ALA A 626 5.62 2.98 2.40
C ALA A 626 5.04 4.28 1.85
N GLY A 627 4.51 5.15 2.71
CA GLY A 627 3.83 6.38 2.29
C GLY A 627 4.71 7.35 1.48
N LEU A 628 4.13 8.07 0.54
CA LEU A 628 4.70 9.31 -0.02
C LEU A 628 4.50 10.49 0.93
N LEU A 629 3.48 10.39 1.80
CA LEU A 629 3.18 11.30 2.88
C LEU A 629 3.38 10.59 4.23
N ASP A 630 3.83 11.32 5.25
CA ASP A 630 3.78 10.83 6.64
C ASP A 630 2.34 10.84 7.20
N LEU A 631 2.12 10.35 8.44
CA LEU A 631 0.79 10.31 9.04
C LEU A 631 0.15 11.70 9.19
N TRP A 632 0.95 12.75 9.32
CA TRP A 632 0.51 14.15 9.39
C TRP A 632 0.28 14.78 8.00
N ARG A 633 0.32 13.97 6.95
CA ARG A 633 0.17 14.34 5.53
C ARG A 633 1.25 15.31 5.06
N ASN A 634 2.45 15.23 5.61
CA ASN A 634 3.61 15.98 5.11
C ASN A 634 4.31 15.16 4.03
N PRO A 635 4.63 15.74 2.86
CA PRO A 635 5.38 15.06 1.82
C PRO A 635 6.76 14.59 2.29
N LYS A 636 7.10 13.33 2.00
CA LYS A 636 8.40 12.72 2.32
C LYS A 636 9.44 13.06 1.26
N GLY A 637 9.89 14.31 1.27
CA GLY A 637 11.02 14.80 0.48
C GLY A 637 11.09 14.23 -0.93
N LYS A 638 12.24 13.62 -1.27
CA LYS A 638 12.50 13.05 -2.60
C LYS A 638 11.61 11.87 -2.97
N ALA A 639 11.02 11.15 -2.00
CA ALA A 639 10.07 10.09 -2.31
C ALA A 639 8.83 10.67 -3.01
N TYR A 640 8.25 11.74 -2.45
CA TYR A 640 7.13 12.45 -3.07
C TYR A 640 7.53 13.13 -4.37
N ASP A 641 8.64 13.87 -4.38
CA ASP A 641 9.04 14.70 -5.52
C ASP A 641 9.37 13.87 -6.78
N LEU A 642 10.12 12.76 -6.63
CA LEU A 642 10.54 11.94 -7.77
C LEU A 642 9.41 11.04 -8.27
N THR A 643 8.52 10.57 -7.39
CA THR A 643 7.28 9.91 -7.83
C THR A 643 6.39 10.88 -8.60
N LYS A 644 6.23 12.11 -8.11
CA LYS A 644 5.50 13.17 -8.83
C LYS A 644 6.11 13.42 -10.22
N GLU A 645 7.42 13.56 -10.31
CA GLU A 645 8.11 13.77 -11.59
C GLU A 645 7.82 12.63 -12.58
N ALA A 646 7.82 11.38 -12.12
CA ALA A 646 7.50 10.21 -12.93
C ALA A 646 6.01 10.09 -13.31
N ASN A 647 5.13 10.81 -12.62
CA ASN A 647 3.68 10.84 -12.87
C ASN A 647 3.26 11.94 -13.84
N GLU A 648 4.14 12.88 -14.20
CA GLU A 648 3.82 13.96 -15.13
C GLU A 648 3.23 13.40 -16.45
N ASP A 649 2.32 14.16 -17.06
CA ASP A 649 1.61 13.77 -18.28
C ASP A 649 2.56 13.45 -19.46
N ARG A 650 3.75 14.02 -19.41
CA ARG A 650 4.80 13.84 -20.41
C ARG A 650 6.14 13.69 -19.72
N ILE A 651 6.88 12.62 -20.02
CA ILE A 651 8.21 12.38 -19.47
C ILE A 651 9.19 11.88 -20.55
N ILE A 652 10.48 12.07 -20.29
CA ILE A 652 11.57 11.46 -21.05
C ILE A 652 12.23 10.41 -20.17
N VAL A 653 12.33 9.20 -20.69
CA VAL A 653 13.00 8.08 -20.03
C VAL A 653 14.32 7.84 -20.73
N ILE A 654 15.40 7.90 -19.96
CA ILE A 654 16.73 7.52 -20.44
C ILE A 654 17.06 6.15 -19.85
N ARG A 655 17.60 5.28 -20.70
CA ARG A 655 18.07 3.97 -20.32
C ARG A 655 19.47 3.74 -20.86
N THR A 656 20.35 3.21 -20.02
CA THR A 656 21.64 2.64 -20.41
C THR A 656 21.58 1.13 -20.21
N ASP A 657 22.26 0.33 -21.03
CA ASP A 657 22.28 -1.13 -20.90
C ASP A 657 23.10 -1.63 -19.70
N LYS A 658 23.98 -0.79 -19.15
CA LYS A 658 24.67 -0.97 -17.87
C LYS A 658 24.79 0.35 -17.10
N ARG A 659 25.10 0.29 -15.81
CA ARG A 659 25.54 1.46 -15.01
C ARG A 659 27.05 1.65 -15.02
N ASN A 660 27.75 0.53 -15.07
CA ASN A 660 29.19 0.45 -14.97
C ASN A 660 29.69 -0.28 -16.21
N TYR A 661 30.59 0.35 -16.94
CA TYR A 661 31.16 -0.19 -18.18
C TYR A 661 32.65 -0.40 -18.03
N TYR A 662 33.18 -1.36 -18.79
CA TYR A 662 34.61 -1.51 -18.96
C TYR A 662 35.12 -0.50 -19.98
N GLN A 663 36.34 -0.01 -19.81
CA GLN A 663 37.04 0.78 -20.82
C GLN A 663 37.04 0.03 -22.16
N GLY A 664 36.59 0.71 -23.23
CA GLY A 664 36.46 0.12 -24.56
C GLY A 664 35.10 -0.53 -24.84
N GLU A 665 34.21 -0.64 -23.85
CA GLU A 665 32.81 -0.96 -24.12
C GLU A 665 32.07 0.26 -24.69
N SER A 666 31.26 0.02 -25.72
CA SER A 666 30.29 1.00 -26.20
C SER A 666 29.15 1.18 -25.19
N VAL A 667 28.92 2.42 -24.77
CA VAL A 667 27.78 2.81 -23.93
C VAL A 667 26.53 2.87 -24.80
N LYS A 668 25.63 1.91 -24.63
CA LYS A 668 24.35 1.89 -25.37
C LYS A 668 23.30 2.67 -24.60
N THR A 669 22.71 3.65 -25.26
CA THR A 669 21.67 4.52 -24.68
C THR A 669 20.41 4.44 -25.51
N GLU A 670 19.27 4.26 -24.83
CA GLU A 670 17.92 4.36 -25.37
C GLU A 670 17.20 5.54 -24.71
N ILE A 671 16.57 6.39 -25.52
CA ILE A 671 15.75 7.51 -25.04
C ILE A 671 14.33 7.35 -25.57
N LYS A 672 13.38 7.23 -24.65
CA LYS A 672 11.96 7.14 -24.92
C LYS A 672 11.24 8.38 -24.41
N GLY A 673 10.17 8.75 -25.10
CA GLY A 673 9.21 9.75 -24.65
C GLY A 673 7.87 9.10 -24.37
N ILE A 674 7.26 9.45 -23.24
CA ILE A 674 5.92 9.02 -22.87
C ILE A 674 5.03 10.26 -22.84
N ASN A 675 3.84 10.17 -23.44
CA ASN A 675 2.92 11.29 -23.54
C ASN A 675 1.46 10.85 -23.48
N ASP A 676 0.80 11.22 -22.39
CA ASP A 676 -0.60 10.87 -22.11
C ASP A 676 -1.58 11.85 -22.77
N LYS A 677 -1.08 12.89 -23.43
CA LYS A 677 -1.86 13.96 -24.04
C LYS A 677 -1.73 13.91 -25.57
N VAL A 678 -2.24 14.95 -26.22
CA VAL A 678 -2.10 15.12 -27.67
C VAL A 678 -0.64 15.17 -28.09
N GLU A 679 -0.41 14.72 -29.32
CA GLU A 679 0.88 14.68 -29.99
C GLU A 679 1.52 16.07 -30.15
N LEU A 680 2.86 16.08 -30.21
CA LEU A 680 3.67 17.28 -30.11
C LEU A 680 4.94 17.18 -30.96
N ASN A 681 5.21 18.20 -31.78
CA ASN A 681 6.49 18.35 -32.48
C ASN A 681 7.48 19.15 -31.61
N GLY A 682 8.74 18.75 -31.60
CA GLY A 682 9.78 19.45 -30.84
C GLY A 682 11.20 19.10 -31.27
N ASN A 683 12.17 19.68 -30.58
CA ASN A 683 13.59 19.40 -30.73
C ASN A 683 14.11 18.70 -29.48
N LEU A 684 14.66 17.50 -29.66
CA LEU A 684 15.35 16.73 -28.64
C LEU A 684 16.85 17.04 -28.68
N SER A 685 17.40 17.58 -27.60
CA SER A 685 18.83 17.79 -27.39
C SER A 685 19.35 16.76 -26.40
N ILE A 686 20.39 16.02 -26.78
CA ILE A 686 21.00 14.96 -25.99
C ILE A 686 22.45 15.31 -25.77
N LYS A 687 22.92 15.27 -24.53
CA LYS A 687 24.31 15.56 -24.18
C LYS A 687 24.86 14.49 -23.26
N ILE A 688 26.07 14.00 -23.53
CA ILE A 688 26.85 13.21 -22.57
C ILE A 688 27.99 14.09 -22.06
N LYS A 689 28.01 14.32 -20.75
CA LYS A 689 28.95 15.20 -20.08
C LYS A 689 29.83 14.44 -19.11
N SER A 690 31.12 14.78 -19.06
CA SER A 690 31.99 14.32 -17.98
C SER A 690 31.63 15.02 -16.67
N LYS A 691 31.39 14.27 -15.59
CA LYS A 691 31.12 14.85 -14.26
C LYS A 691 32.34 15.56 -13.66
N LYS A 692 33.55 15.28 -14.16
CA LYS A 692 34.80 15.88 -13.63
C LYS A 692 34.95 17.36 -13.99
N ASN A 693 34.59 17.75 -15.21
CA ASN A 693 34.83 19.09 -15.74
C ASN A 693 33.65 19.65 -16.55
N ASN A 694 32.51 18.96 -16.53
CA ASN A 694 31.29 19.31 -17.28
C ASN A 694 31.48 19.39 -18.81
N LYS A 695 32.57 18.83 -19.36
CA LYS A 695 32.84 18.83 -20.81
C LYS A 695 31.82 17.93 -21.51
N VAL A 696 31.17 18.48 -22.54
CA VAL A 696 30.31 17.73 -23.46
C VAL A 696 31.19 16.90 -24.40
N LEU A 697 30.98 15.59 -24.41
CA LEU A 697 31.72 14.63 -25.24
C LEU A 697 30.89 14.05 -26.38
N TYR A 698 29.57 14.07 -26.21
CA TYR A 698 28.61 13.74 -27.24
C TYR A 698 27.47 14.74 -27.16
N GLU A 699 27.07 15.28 -28.31
CA GLU A 699 25.88 16.12 -28.45
C GLU A 699 25.13 15.73 -29.71
N ASN A 700 23.82 15.63 -29.59
CA ASN A 700 22.94 15.41 -30.73
C ASN A 700 21.66 16.26 -30.57
N ASN A 701 21.20 16.85 -31.67
CA ASN A 701 20.02 17.70 -31.70
C ASN A 701 19.13 17.22 -32.84
N ILE A 702 17.94 16.71 -32.50
CA ILE A 702 17.07 16.01 -33.44
C ILE A 702 15.67 16.63 -33.37
N LYS A 703 15.13 17.03 -34.52
CA LYS A 703 13.69 17.33 -34.63
C LYS A 703 12.93 16.01 -34.60
N THR A 704 12.07 15.85 -33.60
CA THR A 704 11.31 14.62 -33.41
C THR A 704 9.90 14.91 -32.93
N LYS A 705 9.08 13.87 -32.87
CA LYS A 705 7.67 13.93 -32.54
C LYS A 705 7.40 13.05 -31.33
N LEU A 706 6.73 13.61 -30.34
CA LEU A 706 6.24 12.89 -29.19
C LEU A 706 4.79 12.50 -29.46
N LYS A 707 4.57 11.27 -29.91
CA LYS A 707 3.23 10.70 -30.19
C LYS A 707 2.44 10.53 -28.90
N ASN A 708 1.12 10.36 -28.99
CA ASN A 708 0.35 9.87 -27.84
C ASN A 708 0.80 8.43 -27.52
N GLY A 709 1.03 8.12 -26.26
CA GLY A 709 1.65 6.86 -25.81
C GLY A 709 3.18 6.93 -25.78
N ILE A 710 3.83 5.84 -26.17
CA ILE A 710 5.29 5.64 -26.08
C ILE A 710 5.94 5.92 -27.44
N SER A 711 7.01 6.71 -27.46
CA SER A 711 7.81 7.01 -28.64
C SER A 711 9.28 6.68 -28.38
N LEU A 712 9.90 5.85 -29.22
CA LEU A 712 11.36 5.75 -29.27
C LEU A 712 11.89 7.02 -29.94
N LEU A 713 12.66 7.83 -29.22
CA LEU A 713 13.11 9.14 -29.71
C LEU A 713 14.54 9.11 -30.23
N HIS A 714 15.42 8.34 -29.60
CA HIS A 714 16.83 8.22 -30.01
C HIS A 714 17.48 6.96 -29.45
N ASN A 715 18.40 6.38 -30.22
CA ASN A 715 19.35 5.36 -29.78
C ASN A 715 20.76 5.78 -30.16
N SER A 716 21.73 5.55 -29.28
CA SER A 716 23.14 5.79 -29.57
C SER A 716 24.05 4.77 -28.91
N ASN A 717 25.17 4.51 -29.57
CA ASN A 717 26.31 3.80 -29.01
C ASN A 717 27.49 4.77 -29.02
N VAL A 718 28.08 5.01 -27.86
CA VAL A 718 29.20 5.96 -27.72
C VAL A 718 30.33 5.27 -26.97
N GLU A 719 31.54 5.30 -27.53
CA GLU A 719 32.75 4.88 -26.84
C GLU A 719 33.36 6.08 -26.12
N LEU A 720 33.67 5.91 -24.85
CA LEU A 720 34.21 6.95 -23.98
C LEU A 720 35.35 6.39 -23.15
N GLU A 721 36.27 7.27 -22.77
CA GLU A 721 37.37 6.94 -21.87
C GLU A 721 36.88 6.73 -20.43
N LYS A 722 37.74 6.20 -19.56
CA LYS A 722 37.44 6.02 -18.14
C LYS A 722 37.00 7.32 -17.47
N GLY A 723 35.95 7.24 -16.66
CA GLY A 723 35.40 8.40 -15.97
C GLY A 723 33.94 8.23 -15.57
N ASN A 724 33.42 9.27 -14.92
CA ASN A 724 32.02 9.36 -14.52
C ASN A 724 31.28 10.33 -15.45
N TYR A 725 30.10 9.93 -15.89
CA TYR A 725 29.36 10.64 -16.94
C TYR A 725 27.90 10.87 -16.55
N LEU A 726 27.33 11.93 -17.12
CA LEU A 726 25.93 12.30 -17.02
C LEU A 726 25.36 12.39 -18.43
N ILE A 727 24.27 11.70 -18.71
CA ILE A 727 23.46 11.90 -19.91
C ILE A 727 22.33 12.86 -19.56
N GLU A 728 22.13 13.88 -20.41
CA GLU A 728 21.02 14.82 -20.34
C GLU A 728 20.19 14.71 -21.61
N ALA A 729 18.87 14.60 -21.47
CA ALA A 729 17.94 14.68 -22.58
C ALA A 729 16.95 15.83 -22.35
N ASN A 730 16.88 16.75 -23.30
CA ASN A 730 16.01 17.93 -23.27
C ASN A 730 15.09 17.92 -24.48
N PHE A 731 13.80 17.69 -24.29
CA PHE A 731 12.81 17.84 -25.36
C PHE A 731 12.14 19.21 -25.24
N ASN A 732 12.31 20.07 -26.25
CA ASN A 732 11.75 21.41 -26.28
C ASN A 732 10.73 21.54 -27.42
N SER A 733 9.53 22.00 -27.07
CA SER A 733 8.48 22.38 -28.01
C SER A 733 7.95 23.76 -27.66
N GLN A 734 7.00 24.28 -28.45
CA GLN A 734 6.36 25.56 -28.15
C GLN A 734 5.60 25.56 -26.81
N LYS A 735 5.03 24.42 -26.39
CA LYS A 735 4.14 24.32 -25.22
C LYS A 735 4.77 23.61 -24.02
N THR A 736 5.79 22.78 -24.26
CA THR A 736 6.33 21.85 -23.26
C THR A 736 7.85 21.81 -23.33
N LYS A 737 8.49 21.79 -22.17
CA LYS A 737 9.91 21.48 -22.00
C LYS A 737 10.03 20.29 -21.07
N LEU A 738 10.69 19.23 -21.54
CA LEU A 738 10.94 18.02 -20.75
C LEU A 738 12.44 17.86 -20.58
N PHE A 739 12.84 17.38 -19.39
CA PHE A 739 14.22 17.14 -19.04
C PHE A 739 14.34 15.81 -18.31
N SER A 740 15.39 15.07 -18.59
CA SER A 740 15.73 13.86 -17.84
C SER A 740 17.25 13.67 -17.83
N THR A 741 17.74 13.00 -16.81
CA THR A 741 19.16 12.71 -16.65
C THR A 741 19.42 11.34 -16.10
N ILE A 742 20.58 10.78 -16.45
CA ILE A 742 21.03 9.51 -15.88
C ILE A 742 22.55 9.46 -15.79
N GLU A 743 23.06 8.83 -14.73
CA GLU A 743 24.49 8.69 -14.49
C GLU A 743 24.98 7.27 -14.83
N PHE A 744 26.23 7.19 -15.29
CA PHE A 744 26.95 5.95 -15.51
C PHE A 744 28.47 6.17 -15.36
N SER A 745 29.23 5.09 -15.22
CA SER A 745 30.67 5.13 -15.01
C SER A 745 31.41 4.15 -15.90
N ILE A 746 32.63 4.50 -16.31
CA ILE A 746 33.53 3.65 -17.10
C ILE A 746 34.82 3.42 -16.32
N TYR A 747 35.20 2.16 -16.18
CA TYR A 747 36.34 1.73 -15.39
C TYR A 747 37.43 1.08 -16.24
N ASP A 748 38.68 1.43 -15.94
CA ASP A 748 39.87 0.82 -16.54
C ASP A 748 40.46 -0.19 -15.53
N LEU A 749 40.36 -1.47 -15.86
CA LEU A 749 40.76 -2.58 -14.97
C LEU A 749 42.21 -3.02 -15.16
N LYS A 750 43.10 -2.14 -15.65
CA LYS A 750 44.55 -2.39 -15.69
C LYS A 750 45.15 -2.39 -14.28
N SER A 751 44.85 -3.40 -13.46
CA SER A 751 45.46 -3.61 -12.16
C SER A 751 46.70 -4.49 -12.27
N LYS A 752 47.83 -4.03 -11.72
CA LYS A 752 48.96 -4.93 -11.40
C LYS A 752 48.55 -5.82 -10.23
N GLN A 753 48.70 -7.13 -10.40
CA GLN A 753 48.49 -8.09 -9.32
C GLN A 753 49.71 -8.10 -8.39
N THR A 754 49.48 -7.98 -7.08
CA THR A 754 50.51 -8.17 -6.05
C THR A 754 50.59 -9.64 -5.64
N VAL A 755 49.44 -10.25 -5.37
CA VAL A 755 49.29 -11.70 -5.16
C VAL A 755 49.46 -12.45 -6.49
N LYS A 756 50.27 -13.51 -6.51
CA LYS A 756 50.43 -14.38 -7.69
C LYS A 756 49.72 -15.72 -7.60
N LYS A 757 49.49 -16.23 -6.38
CA LYS A 757 48.81 -17.51 -6.13
C LYS A 757 47.60 -17.31 -5.23
N ILE A 758 46.49 -17.97 -5.56
CA ILE A 758 45.26 -17.98 -4.74
C ILE A 758 44.77 -19.42 -4.62
N ALA A 759 44.30 -19.78 -3.43
CA ALA A 759 43.69 -21.09 -3.20
C ALA A 759 42.16 -21.02 -3.17
N LEU A 760 41.49 -22.00 -3.78
CA LEU A 760 40.05 -22.18 -3.65
C LEU A 760 39.74 -23.27 -2.61
N ALA A 761 38.91 -22.93 -1.63
CA ALA A 761 38.44 -23.84 -0.60
C ALA A 761 37.44 -24.88 -1.11
N ASN A 762 36.76 -24.59 -2.22
CA ASN A 762 35.77 -25.45 -2.84
C ASN A 762 35.72 -25.19 -4.37
N LYS A 763 35.00 -26.05 -5.09
CA LYS A 763 34.84 -25.90 -6.55
C LYS A 763 33.88 -24.75 -6.86
N ASP A 764 34.37 -23.76 -7.60
CA ASP A 764 33.60 -22.69 -8.21
C ASP A 764 34.24 -22.35 -9.56
N ASN A 765 33.61 -22.78 -10.66
CA ASN A 765 34.21 -22.66 -11.98
C ASN A 765 34.21 -21.22 -12.48
N LYS A 766 33.19 -20.43 -12.11
CA LYS A 766 33.07 -19.02 -12.49
C LYS A 766 34.17 -18.19 -11.83
N LEU A 767 34.35 -18.35 -10.52
CA LEU A 767 35.43 -17.69 -9.79
C LEU A 767 36.81 -18.15 -10.27
N LYS A 768 37.02 -19.47 -10.45
CA LYS A 768 38.28 -20.02 -10.96
C LYS A 768 38.65 -19.42 -12.31
N LYS A 769 37.70 -19.40 -13.27
CA LYS A 769 37.92 -18.83 -14.60
C LYS A 769 38.31 -17.36 -14.49
N PHE A 770 37.54 -16.57 -13.73
CA PHE A 770 37.84 -15.15 -13.51
C PHE A 770 39.26 -14.92 -12.98
N LEU A 771 39.68 -15.67 -11.96
CA LEU A 771 41.01 -15.52 -11.36
C LEU A 771 42.13 -15.86 -12.35
N ILE A 772 41.97 -16.93 -13.14
CA ILE A 772 42.94 -17.30 -14.19
C ILE A 772 43.01 -16.19 -15.25
N ASP A 773 41.86 -15.69 -15.70
CA ASP A 773 41.77 -14.62 -16.70
C ASP A 773 42.42 -13.31 -16.22
N LYS A 774 42.46 -13.08 -14.90
CA LYS A 774 43.18 -11.94 -14.31
C LYS A 774 44.68 -12.18 -14.15
N GLY A 775 45.16 -13.42 -14.26
CA GLY A 775 46.58 -13.78 -14.19
C GLY A 775 47.01 -14.50 -12.91
N PHE A 776 46.07 -14.94 -12.07
CA PHE A 776 46.40 -15.69 -10.86
C PHE A 776 46.68 -17.18 -11.16
N GLU A 777 47.68 -17.75 -10.49
CA GLU A 777 47.81 -19.21 -10.38
C GLU A 777 46.82 -19.71 -9.32
N VAL A 778 45.78 -20.44 -9.77
CA VAL A 778 44.73 -20.96 -8.89
C VAL A 778 45.06 -22.38 -8.46
N VAL A 779 45.21 -22.59 -7.15
CA VAL A 779 45.44 -23.91 -6.54
C VAL A 779 44.24 -24.36 -5.69
N ASN A 780 44.18 -25.64 -5.35
CA ASN A 780 43.19 -26.13 -4.39
C ASN A 780 43.70 -25.91 -2.96
N PHE A 781 42.80 -25.58 -2.05
CA PHE A 781 43.13 -25.51 -0.62
C PHE A 781 43.48 -26.88 -0.03
N ASP A 782 44.52 -26.89 0.79
CA ASP A 782 44.96 -27.98 1.64
C ASP A 782 45.37 -27.41 3.02
N GLN A 783 45.25 -28.20 4.09
CA GLN A 783 45.57 -27.75 5.45
C GLN A 783 47.03 -27.31 5.62
N LYS A 784 47.98 -27.82 4.81
CA LYS A 784 49.41 -27.48 4.86
C LYS A 784 49.79 -26.33 3.92
N LEU A 785 48.80 -25.68 3.28
CA LEU A 785 49.03 -24.52 2.44
C LEU A 785 49.82 -23.43 3.19
N ASN A 786 50.72 -22.75 2.47
CA ASN A 786 51.46 -21.61 2.97
C ASN A 786 50.47 -20.48 3.35
N VAL A 787 50.61 -19.94 4.57
CA VAL A 787 49.71 -18.92 5.14
C VAL A 787 49.69 -17.60 4.34
N ASN A 788 50.74 -17.32 3.56
CA ASN A 788 50.80 -16.13 2.70
C ASN A 788 49.94 -16.26 1.43
N ILE A 789 49.39 -17.44 1.13
CA ILE A 789 48.50 -17.66 -0.01
C ILE A 789 47.06 -17.44 0.49
N PRO A 790 46.34 -16.41 0.04
CA PRO A 790 44.96 -16.20 0.45
C PRO A 790 44.05 -17.30 -0.11
N VAL A 791 43.05 -17.65 0.68
CA VAL A 791 42.08 -18.70 0.36
C VAL A 791 40.71 -18.08 0.14
N MET A 792 39.98 -18.54 -0.87
CA MET A 792 38.62 -18.08 -1.15
C MET A 792 37.60 -19.21 -0.99
N PHE A 793 36.47 -18.88 -0.39
CA PHE A 793 35.32 -19.75 -0.23
C PHE A 793 34.09 -19.08 -0.86
N SER A 794 33.42 -19.75 -1.78
CA SER A 794 32.29 -19.20 -2.55
C SER A 794 31.32 -20.28 -2.97
N ASN A 795 30.13 -19.89 -3.45
CA ASN A 795 29.22 -20.77 -4.17
C ASN A 795 28.96 -20.21 -5.57
N GLU A 796 28.91 -21.11 -6.56
CA GLU A 796 28.63 -20.74 -7.95
C GLU A 796 27.18 -20.23 -8.13
N LYS A 797 26.23 -20.75 -7.34
CA LYS A 797 24.84 -20.29 -7.31
C LYS A 797 24.54 -19.50 -6.03
N ALA A 798 23.83 -18.39 -6.19
CA ALA A 798 23.34 -17.59 -5.07
C ALA A 798 22.45 -18.43 -4.14
N GLU A 799 22.63 -18.23 -2.83
CA GLU A 799 21.82 -18.89 -1.78
C GLU A 799 20.38 -18.35 -1.75
N PHE A 800 20.18 -17.08 -2.14
CA PHE A 800 18.89 -16.40 -2.15
C PHE A 800 18.65 -15.74 -3.51
N ILE A 801 17.39 -15.77 -3.95
CA ILE A 801 16.92 -15.19 -5.22
C ILE A 801 15.63 -14.39 -4.98
N ASN A 802 15.24 -13.58 -5.97
CA ASN A 802 13.94 -12.90 -5.93
C ASN A 802 12.84 -13.78 -6.51
N SER A 803 11.71 -13.90 -5.82
CA SER A 803 10.46 -14.47 -6.34
C SER A 803 9.78 -13.51 -7.32
N SER A 804 8.70 -13.97 -7.98
CA SER A 804 7.98 -13.15 -8.99
C SER A 804 7.26 -11.93 -8.39
N ASP A 805 6.92 -11.97 -7.11
CA ASP A 805 6.35 -10.85 -6.35
C ASP A 805 7.43 -9.92 -5.75
N GLY A 806 8.72 -10.21 -5.99
CA GLY A 806 9.86 -9.37 -5.58
C GLY A 806 10.46 -9.71 -4.22
N ASN A 807 9.91 -10.70 -3.51
CA ASN A 807 10.42 -11.14 -2.21
C ASN A 807 11.75 -11.91 -2.34
N VAL A 808 12.60 -11.83 -1.31
CA VAL A 808 13.83 -12.63 -1.21
C VAL A 808 13.48 -14.00 -0.65
N VAL A 809 13.73 -15.05 -1.42
CA VAL A 809 13.47 -16.45 -1.05
C VAL A 809 14.74 -17.28 -1.17
N LYS A 810 14.82 -18.38 -0.43
CA LYS A 810 15.92 -19.34 -0.56
C LYS A 810 15.88 -19.98 -1.95
N ASN A 811 17.04 -20.18 -2.56
CA ASN A 811 17.14 -20.80 -3.87
C ASN A 811 17.05 -22.33 -3.75
N GLU A 812 15.89 -22.90 -4.11
CA GLU A 812 15.62 -24.34 -4.02
C GLU A 812 16.35 -25.18 -5.07
N ASP A 813 16.77 -24.59 -6.20
CA ASP A 813 17.58 -25.24 -7.26
C ASP A 813 19.06 -25.44 -6.86
N ASN A 814 19.36 -25.25 -5.58
CA ASN A 814 20.69 -25.29 -4.98
C ASN A 814 20.89 -26.54 -4.08
N GLN A 815 20.26 -27.67 -4.45
CA GLN A 815 20.30 -28.94 -3.69
C GLN A 815 21.68 -29.64 -3.67
N ASP A 816 22.61 -29.23 -4.55
CA ASP A 816 23.92 -29.87 -4.75
C ASP A 816 25.12 -29.18 -4.06
N ASN A 817 24.91 -28.19 -3.21
CA ASN A 817 26.00 -27.44 -2.58
C ASN A 817 26.18 -27.69 -1.08
N LEU A 818 27.44 -27.61 -0.62
CA LEU A 818 27.89 -27.81 0.77
C LEU A 818 27.13 -26.98 1.82
N LEU A 819 26.40 -25.93 1.41
CA LEU A 819 25.72 -24.96 2.28
C LEU A 819 24.19 -25.11 2.39
N SER A 820 23.56 -26.07 1.70
CA SER A 820 22.10 -26.27 1.77
C SER A 820 21.72 -27.37 2.78
N PRO A 821 21.08 -27.04 3.92
CA PRO A 821 20.36 -28.03 4.71
C PRO A 821 18.95 -28.18 4.14
N SER A 822 18.65 -29.30 3.49
CA SER A 822 17.28 -29.75 3.21
C SER A 822 17.24 -31.20 2.71
N GLY A 823 16.86 -32.13 3.60
CA GLY A 823 16.57 -33.53 3.29
C GLY A 823 17.02 -34.52 4.37
N PRO A 824 16.40 -35.72 4.51
CA PRO A 824 16.75 -36.73 5.52
C PRO A 824 18.17 -37.31 5.40
N SER A 825 18.95 -36.89 4.39
CA SER A 825 20.37 -37.21 4.19
C SER A 825 21.34 -36.14 4.74
N SER A 826 20.88 -35.27 5.64
CA SER A 826 21.59 -34.07 6.14
C SER A 826 22.86 -34.35 6.96
N ASN A 827 22.98 -35.49 7.63
CA ASN A 827 24.09 -35.72 8.57
C ASN A 827 25.47 -35.80 7.88
N THR A 828 25.55 -36.29 6.64
CA THR A 828 26.83 -36.48 5.92
C THR A 828 27.27 -35.25 5.11
N LYS A 829 26.34 -34.36 4.73
CA LYS A 829 26.66 -33.10 4.03
C LYS A 829 27.07 -32.01 5.03
N ASN A 830 26.38 -31.90 6.16
CA ASN A 830 26.75 -30.96 7.23
C ASN A 830 28.16 -31.26 7.78
N SER A 831 28.51 -32.54 7.97
CA SER A 831 29.85 -32.93 8.46
C SER A 831 31.00 -32.58 7.51
N LYS A 832 30.77 -32.55 6.18
CA LYS A 832 31.79 -32.15 5.20
C LYS A 832 32.02 -30.64 5.19
N LEU A 833 30.95 -29.83 5.26
CA LEU A 833 31.08 -28.38 5.37
C LEU A 833 31.75 -28.02 6.68
N GLU A 834 31.28 -28.57 7.80
CA GLU A 834 31.83 -28.32 9.13
C GLU A 834 33.33 -28.64 9.17
N SER A 835 33.73 -29.82 8.68
CA SER A 835 35.13 -30.19 8.56
C SER A 835 35.92 -29.16 7.75
N ARG A 836 35.47 -28.80 6.54
CA ARG A 836 36.16 -27.82 5.70
C ARG A 836 36.27 -26.44 6.36
N ILE A 837 35.23 -25.97 7.07
CA ILE A 837 35.31 -24.69 7.79
C ILE A 837 36.29 -24.78 8.96
N ASN A 838 36.35 -25.90 9.68
CA ASN A 838 37.32 -26.12 10.75
C ASN A 838 38.78 -26.12 10.24
N GLU A 839 39.01 -26.68 9.05
CA GLU A 839 40.32 -26.59 8.37
C GLU A 839 40.72 -25.15 8.06
N LEU A 840 39.76 -24.35 7.55
CA LEU A 840 39.98 -22.94 7.23
C LEU A 840 40.21 -22.11 8.50
N ASN A 841 39.43 -22.34 9.57
CA ASN A 841 39.62 -21.68 10.86
C ASN A 841 41.03 -21.95 11.41
N SER A 842 41.48 -23.22 11.34
CA SER A 842 42.84 -23.60 11.74
C SER A 842 43.92 -22.94 10.88
N PHE A 843 43.71 -22.84 9.56
CA PHE A 843 44.60 -22.12 8.64
C PHE A 843 44.71 -20.63 8.99
N VAL A 844 43.59 -19.98 9.27
CA VAL A 844 43.55 -18.56 9.67
C VAL A 844 44.28 -18.38 11.01
N GLN A 845 44.05 -19.27 11.97
CA GLN A 845 44.69 -19.18 13.29
C GLN A 845 46.22 -19.19 13.18
N ARG A 846 46.79 -19.94 12.22
CA ARG A 846 48.23 -19.99 11.92
C ARG A 846 48.79 -18.72 11.25
N GLY A 847 47.94 -17.82 10.78
CA GLY A 847 48.34 -16.59 10.08
C GLY A 847 47.76 -16.43 8.68
N GLY A 848 46.99 -17.41 8.20
CA GLY A 848 46.40 -17.38 6.87
C GLY A 848 45.26 -16.38 6.74
N ASN A 849 44.95 -15.99 5.51
CA ASN A 849 43.81 -15.11 5.20
C ASN A 849 42.76 -15.86 4.38
N VAL A 850 41.49 -15.74 4.78
CA VAL A 850 40.36 -16.39 4.07
C VAL A 850 39.30 -15.36 3.70
N ILE A 851 38.84 -15.39 2.44
CA ILE A 851 37.74 -14.55 1.93
C ILE A 851 36.50 -15.44 1.69
N TYR A 852 35.42 -15.16 2.40
CA TYR A 852 34.12 -15.78 2.20
C TYR A 852 33.23 -14.88 1.35
N LEU A 853 33.01 -15.28 0.11
CA LEU A 853 32.01 -14.70 -0.81
C LEU A 853 30.65 -15.40 -0.71
N SER A 854 30.59 -16.48 0.07
CA SER A 854 29.36 -17.13 0.48
C SER A 854 29.51 -17.48 1.96
N VAL A 855 28.81 -16.75 2.80
CA VAL A 855 29.03 -16.78 4.25
C VAL A 855 28.31 -18.00 4.86
N PRO A 856 29.05 -18.99 5.41
CA PRO A 856 28.45 -20.07 6.18
C PRO A 856 27.95 -19.55 7.53
N GLY A 857 26.82 -20.06 8.00
CA GLY A 857 26.29 -19.68 9.30
C GLY A 857 24.78 -19.84 9.40
N LYS A 858 24.26 -19.44 10.56
CA LYS A 858 22.81 -19.42 10.82
C LYS A 858 22.10 -18.43 9.91
N THR A 859 20.91 -18.80 9.47
CA THR A 859 19.99 -17.94 8.71
C THR A 859 18.69 -17.81 9.47
N ARG A 860 18.20 -16.58 9.63
CA ARG A 860 16.90 -16.29 10.20
C ARG A 860 15.81 -16.56 9.16
N VAL A 861 14.91 -17.51 9.44
CA VAL A 861 13.81 -17.90 8.54
C VAL A 861 12.48 -17.86 9.27
N ARG A 862 11.36 -17.73 8.54
CA ARG A 862 10.01 -17.82 9.11
C ARG A 862 9.48 -19.23 8.99
N LYS A 863 8.96 -19.80 10.09
CA LYS A 863 8.32 -21.13 10.10
C LYS A 863 6.99 -21.16 10.86
N GLY A 864 6.16 -22.12 10.49
CA GLY A 864 4.89 -22.44 11.15
C GLY A 864 3.73 -21.50 10.78
N PRO A 865 2.52 -21.79 11.28
CA PRO A 865 1.31 -21.02 10.99
C PRO A 865 1.40 -19.57 11.51
N ASN A 866 2.18 -19.35 12.57
CA ASN A 866 2.38 -18.02 13.18
C ASN A 866 3.55 -17.24 12.55
N LEU A 867 4.13 -17.75 11.44
CA LEU A 867 5.27 -17.20 10.72
C LEU A 867 6.47 -16.78 11.60
N THR A 868 6.67 -17.48 12.73
CA THR A 868 7.67 -17.12 13.75
C THR A 868 9.09 -17.22 13.21
N PHE A 869 9.95 -16.26 13.57
CA PHE A 869 11.35 -16.33 13.19
C PHE A 869 12.07 -17.39 14.02
N ILE A 870 12.82 -18.25 13.34
CA ILE A 870 13.78 -19.17 13.94
C ILE A 870 15.13 -19.01 13.23
N ASP A 871 16.20 -19.22 13.98
CA ASP A 871 17.56 -19.22 13.42
C ASP A 871 17.94 -20.65 13.07
N GLU A 872 18.03 -20.96 11.78
CA GLU A 872 18.37 -22.30 11.28
C GLU A 872 19.83 -22.41 10.87
N GLY A 873 20.40 -23.60 11.06
CA GLY A 873 21.79 -23.90 10.75
C GLY A 873 22.71 -23.82 11.95
N GLU A 874 24.01 -23.91 11.70
CA GLU A 874 25.05 -23.94 12.73
C GLU A 874 25.99 -22.74 12.60
N SER A 875 26.66 -22.41 13.71
CA SER A 875 27.66 -21.35 13.76
C SER A 875 29.05 -21.96 13.52
N TYR A 876 29.58 -21.81 12.31
CA TYR A 876 30.86 -22.41 11.92
C TYR A 876 32.09 -21.48 12.10
N LEU A 877 31.86 -20.17 12.15
CA LEU A 877 32.91 -19.15 12.14
C LEU A 877 33.24 -18.67 13.57
N PRO A 878 34.45 -18.13 13.81
CA PRO A 878 34.88 -17.68 15.13
C PRO A 878 34.17 -16.42 15.64
N VAL A 879 33.29 -15.82 14.83
CA VAL A 879 32.44 -14.68 15.19
C VAL A 879 30.97 -15.10 15.13
N LYS A 880 30.16 -14.58 16.05
CA LYS A 880 28.72 -14.86 16.10
C LYS A 880 27.95 -13.82 15.28
N PHE A 881 27.03 -14.30 14.46
CA PHE A 881 26.05 -13.49 13.73
C PHE A 881 24.91 -14.40 13.25
N VAL A 882 23.85 -13.78 12.74
CA VAL A 882 22.81 -14.47 11.97
C VAL A 882 22.59 -13.75 10.64
N LYS A 883 22.48 -14.50 9.55
CA LYS A 883 22.13 -13.95 8.25
C LYS A 883 20.65 -13.58 8.24
N ASN A 884 20.33 -12.33 7.94
CA ASN A 884 18.97 -11.81 7.93
C ASN A 884 18.66 -11.09 6.62
N ILE A 885 17.43 -11.21 6.11
CA ILE A 885 16.99 -10.50 4.90
C ILE A 885 16.98 -8.98 5.17
N SER A 886 17.56 -8.22 4.25
CA SER A 886 17.85 -6.79 4.45
C SER A 886 17.62 -5.91 3.22
N GLN A 887 16.96 -6.40 2.16
CA GLN A 887 16.67 -5.58 0.98
C GLN A 887 15.77 -4.36 1.26
N GLY A 888 14.94 -4.44 2.29
CA GLY A 888 13.84 -3.49 2.54
C GLY A 888 12.69 -3.69 1.54
N LEU A 889 11.45 -3.55 2.00
CA LEU A 889 10.27 -3.50 1.11
C LEU A 889 9.50 -2.21 1.46
N TRP A 890 8.59 -2.24 2.42
CA TRP A 890 7.79 -1.07 2.84
C TRP A 890 8.52 -0.06 3.72
N ASP A 891 9.83 -0.19 3.79
CA ASP A 891 10.58 0.14 4.97
C ASP A 891 12.03 0.25 4.50
N GLY A 892 12.61 1.44 4.64
CA GLY A 892 13.90 1.75 4.05
C GLY A 892 15.03 1.03 4.78
N ILE A 893 15.91 0.37 4.03
CA ILE A 893 17.15 -0.19 4.55
C ILE A 893 18.29 0.36 3.70
N LEU A 894 19.25 1.01 4.35
CA LEU A 894 20.47 1.52 3.72
C LEU A 894 21.63 0.61 4.05
N HIS A 895 22.47 0.38 3.04
CA HIS A 895 23.72 -0.35 3.17
C HIS A 895 24.83 0.64 2.84
N ILE A 896 25.56 1.13 3.84
CA ILE A 896 26.51 2.22 3.68
C ILE A 896 27.92 1.68 3.70
N ASN A 897 28.67 1.88 2.61
CA ASN A 897 30.08 1.54 2.59
C ASN A 897 30.92 2.58 3.33
N SER A 898 32.04 2.15 3.88
CA SER A 898 33.01 3.02 4.56
C SER A 898 34.17 3.39 3.64
N ASN A 899 34.86 4.49 3.97
CA ASN A 899 36.17 4.79 3.41
C ASN A 899 37.22 3.73 3.83
N HIS A 900 37.37 2.70 3.01
CA HIS A 900 38.26 1.56 3.26
C HIS A 900 39.00 1.12 1.99
N LYS A 901 40.17 0.48 2.14
CA LYS A 901 41.01 0.02 1.02
C LYS A 901 40.28 -0.92 0.05
N ILE A 902 39.29 -1.65 0.52
CA ILE A 902 38.45 -2.55 -0.32
C ILE A 902 37.63 -1.76 -1.35
N PHE A 903 37.27 -0.51 -1.05
CA PHE A 903 36.56 0.39 -1.97
C PHE A 903 37.48 1.40 -2.66
N LYS A 904 38.80 1.15 -2.70
CA LYS A 904 39.75 2.02 -3.39
C LYS A 904 39.32 2.22 -4.86
N ASN A 905 39.35 3.48 -5.30
CA ASN A 905 38.91 3.97 -6.61
C ASN A 905 37.38 3.87 -6.87
N LEU A 906 36.59 3.66 -5.82
CA LEU A 906 35.14 3.69 -5.87
C LEU A 906 34.58 4.72 -4.87
N PRO A 907 33.34 5.19 -5.02
CA PRO A 907 32.72 6.11 -4.06
C PRO A 907 32.58 5.50 -2.67
N THR A 908 32.96 6.22 -1.60
CA THR A 908 32.86 5.74 -0.21
C THR A 908 31.92 6.61 0.61
N ASP A 909 31.46 6.11 1.75
CA ASP A 909 30.50 6.79 2.64
C ASP A 909 29.16 7.03 1.92
N VAL A 910 28.78 6.11 1.03
CA VAL A 910 27.56 6.15 0.23
C VAL A 910 26.74 4.88 0.39
N ASN A 911 25.45 4.98 0.09
CA ASN A 911 24.58 3.81 0.00
C ASN A 911 24.98 2.91 -1.18
N MET A 912 24.84 1.58 -1.01
CA MET A 912 25.05 0.56 -2.04
C MET A 912 23.90 0.59 -3.08
N SER A 913 23.77 1.71 -3.77
CA SER A 913 22.88 2.00 -4.89
C SER A 913 23.68 2.66 -6.02
N ASN A 914 23.05 2.97 -7.15
CA ASN A 914 23.71 3.58 -8.32
C ASN A 914 24.92 2.75 -8.78
N THR A 915 26.16 3.24 -8.60
CA THR A 915 27.41 2.53 -8.90
C THR A 915 27.45 1.11 -8.32
N TYR A 916 26.79 0.87 -7.19
CA TYR A 916 26.80 -0.41 -6.50
C TYR A 916 25.54 -1.27 -6.72
N GLU A 917 24.57 -0.81 -7.54
CA GLU A 917 23.22 -1.39 -7.59
C GLU A 917 23.17 -2.90 -7.87
N ASN A 918 24.10 -3.41 -8.68
CA ASN A 918 24.17 -4.83 -9.06
C ASN A 918 24.80 -5.71 -7.98
N ILE A 919 25.73 -5.15 -7.19
CA ILE A 919 26.45 -5.89 -6.14
C ILE A 919 25.85 -5.70 -4.75
N ALA A 920 24.81 -4.86 -4.64
CA ALA A 920 24.14 -4.56 -3.40
C ALA A 920 23.61 -5.84 -2.72
N PRO A 921 23.80 -5.97 -1.40
CA PRO A 921 23.37 -7.15 -0.65
C PRO A 921 21.84 -7.19 -0.55
N THR A 922 21.30 -8.39 -0.36
CA THR A 922 19.90 -8.61 0.06
C THR A 922 19.81 -9.36 1.39
N ILE A 923 20.97 -9.71 1.95
CA ILE A 923 21.16 -10.44 3.20
C ILE A 923 22.30 -9.76 3.97
N THR A 924 22.12 -9.52 5.26
CA THR A 924 23.09 -8.88 6.15
C THR A 924 23.46 -9.80 7.31
N MET A 925 24.71 -9.75 7.77
CA MET A 925 25.15 -10.42 8.99
C MET A 925 24.72 -9.58 10.19
N ARG A 926 23.54 -9.87 10.75
CA ARG A 926 22.97 -9.17 11.91
C ARG A 926 23.79 -9.48 13.18
N GLY A 927 24.09 -8.42 13.93
CA GLY A 927 24.77 -8.52 15.24
C GLY A 927 26.24 -8.96 15.18
N ILE A 928 26.89 -8.84 14.02
CA ILE A 928 28.30 -9.20 13.88
C ILE A 928 29.22 -8.18 14.57
N GLU A 929 30.07 -8.66 15.47
CA GLU A 929 31.11 -7.87 16.14
C GLU A 929 32.44 -8.05 15.40
N ALA A 930 32.75 -7.12 14.49
CA ALA A 930 33.93 -7.16 13.64
C ALA A 930 34.32 -5.74 13.17
N GLU A 931 35.41 -5.63 12.41
CA GLU A 931 35.67 -4.41 11.62
C GLU A 931 34.67 -4.38 10.46
N ASN A 932 33.56 -3.64 10.66
CA ASN A 932 32.45 -3.58 9.71
C ASN A 932 32.69 -2.48 8.66
N ILE A 933 32.74 -2.88 7.39
CA ILE A 933 33.13 -2.03 6.26
C ILE A 933 31.90 -1.56 5.48
N VAL A 934 30.85 -2.38 5.40
CA VAL A 934 29.54 -2.00 4.84
C VAL A 934 28.50 -2.18 5.93
N ASN A 935 28.08 -1.08 6.54
CA ASN A 935 27.20 -1.07 7.70
C ASN A 935 25.74 -0.89 7.29
N THR A 936 24.85 -1.55 8.01
CA THR A 936 23.41 -1.54 7.75
C THR A 936 22.64 -1.36 9.04
N ILE A 937 21.64 -0.48 9.00
CA ILE A 937 20.61 -0.35 10.03
C ILE A 937 19.29 -0.76 9.39
N ALA A 938 18.63 -1.73 10.02
CA ALA A 938 17.40 -2.34 9.55
C ALA A 938 16.49 -2.61 10.75
N PHE A 939 15.35 -3.22 10.51
CA PHE A 939 14.39 -3.51 11.56
C PHE A 939 13.56 -4.73 11.17
N ASP A 940 13.06 -5.44 12.18
CA ASP A 940 12.09 -6.51 11.95
C ASP A 940 10.72 -5.88 11.59
N ARG A 941 9.84 -6.61 10.90
CA ARG A 941 8.44 -6.15 10.69
C ARG A 941 7.47 -6.64 11.75
N ILE A 942 7.85 -7.73 12.39
CA ILE A 942 7.05 -8.44 13.37
C ILE A 942 8.01 -8.79 14.50
N PRO A 943 7.76 -8.36 15.75
CA PRO A 943 8.66 -8.67 16.85
C PRO A 943 8.80 -10.16 17.04
N ASN A 944 10.04 -10.63 17.14
CA ASN A 944 10.36 -12.06 17.20
C ASN A 944 9.78 -12.89 16.02
N GLY A 945 9.29 -12.22 14.96
CA GLY A 945 8.62 -12.84 13.82
C GLY A 945 7.26 -13.43 14.12
N ASN A 946 6.79 -13.37 15.36
CA ASN A 946 5.56 -14.06 15.74
C ASN A 946 4.37 -13.13 15.55
N ILE A 947 3.53 -13.43 14.55
CA ILE A 947 2.35 -12.62 14.21
C ILE A 947 1.31 -12.56 15.33
N MET A 948 1.37 -13.48 16.29
CA MET A 948 0.48 -13.60 17.44
C MET A 948 0.99 -12.85 18.68
N LYS A 949 2.26 -12.43 18.70
CA LYS A 949 2.86 -11.77 19.88
C LYS A 949 2.53 -10.28 20.00
N ARG A 950 1.70 -9.74 19.11
CA ARG A 950 1.16 -8.39 19.20
C ARG A 950 -0.26 -8.39 18.68
N ASN A 951 -1.06 -7.45 19.18
CA ASN A 951 -2.34 -7.12 18.58
C ASN A 951 -2.25 -6.26 17.34
N TYR A 952 -1.04 -5.85 16.97
CA TYR A 952 -0.72 -5.11 15.77
C TYR A 952 0.55 -5.52 15.08
N ILE A 953 0.52 -5.45 13.75
CA ILE A 953 1.74 -5.44 12.95
C ILE A 953 2.19 -3.99 12.90
N GLY A 954 3.19 -3.68 13.71
CA GLY A 954 4.02 -2.51 13.51
C GLY A 954 5.46 -2.98 13.47
N SER A 955 6.31 -2.21 12.81
CA SER A 955 7.71 -2.55 12.67
C SER A 955 8.33 -2.90 14.05
N GLY A 956 9.10 -3.98 14.08
CA GLY A 956 9.68 -4.66 15.25
C GLY A 956 10.97 -4.02 15.75
N ASP A 957 11.94 -4.83 16.17
CA ASP A 957 13.17 -4.29 16.76
C ASP A 957 14.07 -3.70 15.67
N VAL A 958 14.63 -2.51 15.93
CA VAL A 958 15.74 -1.97 15.15
C VAL A 958 16.99 -2.81 15.45
N TRP A 959 17.70 -3.19 14.40
CA TRP A 959 18.93 -3.96 14.49
C TRP A 959 19.96 -3.45 13.50
N SER A 960 21.23 -3.67 13.82
CA SER A 960 22.36 -3.36 12.96
C SER A 960 23.08 -4.62 12.53
N GLY A 961 23.82 -4.51 11.44
CA GLY A 961 24.67 -5.57 10.93
C GLY A 961 25.64 -5.05 9.88
N SER A 962 26.33 -5.99 9.25
CA SER A 962 27.29 -5.68 8.20
C SER A 962 27.18 -6.64 7.04
N ASP A 963 27.41 -6.11 5.84
CA ASP A 963 27.42 -6.86 4.58
C ASP A 963 28.84 -7.17 4.11
N LEU A 964 29.84 -6.52 4.74
CA LEU A 964 31.26 -6.76 4.50
C LEU A 964 32.03 -6.48 5.79
N SER A 965 32.68 -7.50 6.36
CA SER A 965 33.41 -7.38 7.62
C SER A 965 34.76 -8.08 7.59
N VAL A 966 35.71 -7.55 8.37
CA VAL A 966 37.01 -8.17 8.63
C VAL A 966 37.07 -8.65 10.07
N VAL A 967 37.28 -9.95 10.24
CA VAL A 967 37.34 -10.64 11.53
C VAL A 967 38.78 -11.08 11.77
N LYS A 968 39.35 -10.70 12.90
CA LYS A 968 40.67 -11.20 13.33
C LYS A 968 40.49 -12.55 14.03
N HIS A 969 41.29 -13.55 13.65
CA HIS A 969 41.26 -14.86 14.30
C HIS A 969 42.68 -15.45 14.37
N GLY A 970 43.20 -15.66 15.58
CA GLY A 970 44.62 -15.99 15.77
C GLY A 970 45.53 -14.93 15.14
N LYS A 971 46.48 -15.36 14.29
CA LYS A 971 47.41 -14.46 13.59
C LYS A 971 46.89 -13.96 12.24
N GLY A 972 45.82 -14.55 11.73
CA GLY A 972 45.27 -14.28 10.40
C GLY A 972 43.98 -13.46 10.44
N LYS A 973 43.34 -13.33 9.28
CA LYS A 973 42.09 -12.60 9.10
C LYS A 973 41.09 -13.35 8.24
N ILE A 974 39.80 -13.13 8.51
CA ILE A 974 38.67 -13.61 7.72
C ILE A 974 37.95 -12.38 7.17
N ILE A 975 37.74 -12.33 5.85
CA ILE A 975 36.88 -11.33 5.21
C ILE A 975 35.55 -12.01 4.88
N LEU A 976 34.45 -11.50 5.43
CA LEU A 976 33.10 -12.01 5.21
C LEU A 976 32.32 -11.03 4.33
N SER A 977 31.73 -11.50 3.24
CA SER A 977 30.97 -10.66 2.30
C SER A 977 29.65 -11.30 1.90
N THR A 978 28.55 -10.54 2.03
CA THR A 978 27.23 -10.88 1.49
C THR A 978 26.91 -10.11 0.21
N LEU A 979 27.89 -9.37 -0.34
CA LEU A 979 27.77 -8.66 -1.61
C LEU A 979 27.64 -9.64 -2.78
N LYS A 980 26.86 -9.27 -3.81
CA LYS A 980 26.57 -10.10 -4.98
C LYS A 980 27.71 -10.08 -6.02
N LEU A 981 28.93 -10.39 -5.59
CA LEU A 981 30.13 -10.26 -6.42
C LEU A 981 30.20 -11.35 -7.50
N ILE A 982 30.06 -12.63 -7.11
CA ILE A 982 30.19 -13.78 -8.03
C ILE A 982 29.20 -13.70 -9.19
N GLU A 983 27.95 -13.33 -8.90
CA GLU A 983 26.88 -13.20 -9.87
C GLU A 983 27.22 -12.21 -11.00
N ASN A 984 28.02 -11.18 -10.69
CA ASN A 984 28.30 -10.05 -11.55
C ASN A 984 29.73 -10.01 -12.14
N LEU A 985 30.57 -11.01 -11.88
CA LEU A 985 31.90 -11.12 -12.52
C LEU A 985 31.76 -11.23 -14.04
N GLY A 986 32.53 -10.42 -14.78
CA GLY A 986 32.49 -10.32 -16.25
C GLY A 986 31.31 -9.51 -16.80
N TYR A 987 30.42 -9.00 -15.93
CA TYR A 987 29.31 -8.14 -16.31
C TYR A 987 29.45 -6.72 -15.77
N ASP A 988 29.80 -6.59 -14.48
CA ASP A 988 29.95 -5.32 -13.78
C ASP A 988 31.39 -5.13 -13.26
N PRO A 989 32.15 -4.13 -13.77
CA PRO A 989 33.53 -3.91 -13.34
C PRO A 989 33.65 -3.54 -11.85
N VAL A 990 32.60 -3.01 -11.22
CA VAL A 990 32.62 -2.69 -9.78
C VAL A 990 32.73 -3.96 -8.94
N ALA A 991 32.08 -5.05 -9.35
CA ALA A 991 32.22 -6.36 -8.69
C ALA A 991 33.67 -6.84 -8.71
N GLU A 992 34.34 -6.67 -9.85
CA GLU A 992 35.74 -7.06 -10.03
C GLU A 992 36.69 -6.18 -9.22
N ILE A 993 36.49 -4.86 -9.21
CA ILE A 993 37.33 -3.92 -8.43
C ILE A 993 37.24 -4.25 -6.94
N VAL A 994 36.04 -4.43 -6.41
CA VAL A 994 35.84 -4.77 -5.00
C VAL A 994 36.53 -6.09 -4.69
N LEU A 995 36.34 -7.13 -5.53
CA LEU A 995 36.95 -8.43 -5.31
C LEU A 995 38.49 -8.39 -5.35
N MET A 996 39.06 -7.70 -6.34
CA MET A 996 40.50 -7.53 -6.48
C MET A 996 41.09 -6.74 -5.30
N ASN A 997 40.39 -5.72 -4.82
CA ASN A 997 40.82 -4.97 -3.64
C ASN A 997 40.70 -5.82 -2.35
N MET A 998 39.73 -6.74 -2.25
CA MET A 998 39.66 -7.70 -1.13
C MET A 998 40.89 -8.63 -1.15
N ILE A 999 41.27 -9.16 -2.32
CA ILE A 999 42.46 -9.99 -2.49
C ILE A 999 43.72 -9.20 -2.10
N ASN A 1000 43.90 -7.99 -2.63
CA ASN A 1000 45.06 -7.14 -2.32
C ASN A 1000 45.09 -6.65 -0.86
N TYR A 1001 43.98 -6.71 -0.13
CA TYR A 1001 43.93 -6.39 1.30
C TYR A 1001 44.41 -7.56 2.18
N THR A 1002 44.54 -8.76 1.61
CA THR A 1002 45.11 -9.94 2.29
C THR A 1002 46.63 -10.02 2.21
N ASP A 1003 47.26 -9.21 1.34
CA ASP A 1003 48.68 -8.88 1.38
C ASP A 1003 48.98 -7.89 2.51
#